data_AF-A0A261C9J4-F1
#
_entry.id   AF-A0A261C9J4-F1
#
_cell.length_a   1.000
_cell.length_b   1.000
_cell.length_c   1.000
_cell.angle_alpha   90.00
_cell.angle_beta   90.00
_cell.angle_gamma   90.00
#
_symmetry.space_group_name_H-M   'P 1'
#
loop_
_entity.id
_entity.type
_entity.pdbx_description
1 polymer ?
#
loop_
_entity_poly.entity_id
_entity_poly.type
_entity_poly.pdbx_seq_one_letter_code
_entity_poly.pdbx_strand_id
1 'polypeptide(L)'
;MILRLLVTFLWLILISQSKLDSCEQWIKQLGDLDFFTEAQIRMVCMHQKEWVKDRDEEAGRKFLEVTTDNQLKYLRHVEQCTRENCVRDARRKKRAPTKSIRKEIRMMSPTELRDLGIAMNGLKNRQIDNITAWDLHTLVHYPDSAPGAHWGPAFLPWHREFLRQFEIALQTEVPSVTLPYWDSTLDQGLPEEADSVLWTDELLGNGNGYVKTGPFANWDTNVLMPLSQIPVKKLYRSTGGREQDRLMTPKDANWIITRKNFSQLTFCHDKTFESMHGLSHVWVGGFIVSPNDPTFYMHHAFIDNLWEKFRQNSQTRDEREVQWATKNCNDNHGFDVQMKPFTIQNRDGLSNQYTDEWYEYQPVRHCSAEDATCDSPFYWCDMKLWRCRSRVVYGGNCTGYEGTQICYNSVCSQGKCVVPPRIRSATKSRIEDGNLSFKERVWAKTVLLDKDGKGIEDDLSRIVITDLDTNQTQIVFHSGETEFPEIPGTVYLSLPKPRAGKMSRVSMEARDQFGRYCQAQCLNSTSERYQVCQPFLNISLNSEISSPVSFTHSISSRTFLNLDLSVHPRQMHPEMPYIVFVCSRKLVTSAMIKQAAEVFRAPASTENYVFFRVAVFREETSNYQIEVSPYSDVGPIFSSSIEKAASAFDPNIVYVQAPNPELHKEGVRVRVSILSNNNRVQCQIKCTEKDGSMHECNGDVDLHSDSTLSQEDVFTSDPHSLPVLGWNMKGHPSSQKVPTSAHSVRFSDIKIIGALGDSLTAANGAGAPKGDPLAVILQYRGLAFQIGGDSSLDEHVTVANVMKKFSPNIMGYSTGIGSANVWEVSKLNQAVPGAQAADIITQARALVQIMHSHKDIDIKNDWKLINVFIGANDMCRYCEEKENGVHSKANWKQNVITAIQILKDNLPRTIVSMTGMFDMRMLRQIDHDKYFCDGLHVFECPCEKKTSFTNDDVSQACHLYMDAQQEIQDSGIFDTTDDFTFVLQPFFNGITIPPLKPDGEVNLDWFAPDCFHFSRLGHANVAKHLWNNIVQPVGSKNHKVDLSDPTIPLNCPDTSCPFIRTTKNSVDCSKYLTN
;
A
#
# COMPACT_ATOMS: atom_id res chain seq x y z
N MET A 1 -16.42 5.14 -19.53
CA MET A 1 -16.43 6.56 -19.09
C MET A 1 -17.85 7.06 -18.88
N ILE A 2 -18.72 6.99 -19.89
CA ILE A 2 -20.19 7.01 -19.75
C ILE A 2 -20.64 6.00 -18.67
N LEU A 3 -20.03 4.81 -18.64
CA LEU A 3 -20.29 3.73 -17.67
C LEU A 3 -20.05 4.06 -16.18
N ARG A 4 -19.07 4.89 -15.80
CA ARG A 4 -18.87 5.25 -14.37
C ARG A 4 -19.75 6.42 -13.97
N LEU A 5 -19.90 7.41 -14.85
CA LEU A 5 -20.89 8.47 -14.70
C LEU A 5 -22.29 7.87 -14.57
N LEU A 6 -22.70 6.94 -15.46
CA LEU A 6 -23.95 6.20 -15.39
C LEU A 6 -24.04 5.28 -14.19
N VAL A 7 -22.97 4.67 -13.68
CA VAL A 7 -23.05 3.88 -12.44
C VAL A 7 -23.33 4.80 -11.26
N THR A 8 -22.69 5.97 -11.15
CA THR A 8 -23.04 6.97 -10.10
C THR A 8 -24.42 7.59 -10.35
N PHE A 9 -24.81 7.80 -11.61
CA PHE A 9 -26.10 8.36 -12.04
C PHE A 9 -27.26 7.39 -11.84
N LEU A 10 -27.09 6.10 -12.17
CA LEU A 10 -28.07 5.03 -11.98
C LEU A 10 -28.18 4.70 -10.49
N TRP A 11 -27.07 4.64 -9.75
CA TRP A 11 -27.09 4.39 -8.30
C TRP A 11 -27.89 5.46 -7.56
N LEU A 12 -27.78 6.74 -7.96
CA LEU A 12 -28.61 7.84 -7.42
C LEU A 12 -30.06 7.83 -7.93
N ILE A 13 -30.32 7.44 -9.18
CA ILE A 13 -31.68 7.27 -9.72
C ILE A 13 -32.43 6.12 -9.01
N LEU A 14 -31.74 5.02 -8.71
CA LEU A 14 -32.31 3.78 -8.17
C LEU A 14 -32.64 3.86 -6.67
N ILE A 15 -31.86 4.65 -5.90
CA ILE A 15 -32.15 4.95 -4.49
C ILE A 15 -33.41 5.83 -4.35
N SER A 16 -33.68 6.73 -5.32
CA SER A 16 -34.81 7.65 -5.21
C SER A 16 -36.14 7.17 -5.81
N GLN A 17 -36.17 6.10 -6.64
CA GLN A 17 -37.37 5.79 -7.45
C GLN A 17 -37.85 4.32 -7.57
N SER A 18 -37.13 3.24 -7.23
CA SER A 18 -37.56 1.90 -7.69
C SER A 18 -38.53 1.14 -6.74
N LYS A 19 -39.78 0.96 -7.18
CA LYS A 19 -40.70 -0.13 -6.79
C LYS A 19 -40.45 -1.39 -7.65
N LEU A 20 -39.29 -2.04 -7.51
CA LEU A 20 -39.03 -3.33 -8.19
C LEU A 20 -38.47 -4.33 -7.19
N ASP A 21 -39.15 -5.48 -7.07
CA ASP A 21 -39.08 -6.35 -5.89
C ASP A 21 -38.05 -7.50 -6.00
N SER A 22 -37.36 -7.70 -7.14
CA SER A 22 -36.31 -8.75 -7.22
C SER A 22 -35.23 -8.54 -8.29
N CYS A 23 -34.03 -9.11 -8.04
CA CYS A 23 -32.87 -9.06 -8.92
C CYS A 23 -33.09 -9.81 -10.25
N GLU A 24 -33.98 -10.81 -10.26
CA GLU A 24 -34.39 -11.54 -11.47
C GLU A 24 -35.14 -10.63 -12.47
N GLN A 25 -35.94 -9.68 -11.98
CA GLN A 25 -36.61 -8.70 -12.86
C GLN A 25 -35.61 -7.71 -13.49
N TRP A 26 -34.50 -7.42 -12.81
CA TRP A 26 -33.44 -6.55 -13.32
C TRP A 26 -32.60 -7.22 -14.40
N ILE A 27 -32.23 -8.48 -14.19
CA ILE A 27 -31.53 -9.30 -15.18
C ILE A 27 -32.36 -9.40 -16.46
N LYS A 28 -33.68 -9.55 -16.33
CA LYS A 28 -34.61 -9.69 -17.45
C LYS A 28 -34.86 -8.40 -18.24
N GLN A 29 -34.77 -7.21 -17.62
CA GLN A 29 -35.00 -5.93 -18.31
C GLN A 29 -33.71 -5.28 -18.85
N LEU A 30 -32.57 -5.49 -18.17
CA LEU A 30 -31.30 -4.87 -18.53
C LEU A 30 -30.37 -5.81 -19.31
N GLY A 31 -30.58 -7.14 -19.23
CA GLY A 31 -29.84 -8.14 -19.98
C GLY A 31 -30.08 -8.08 -21.50
N ASP A 32 -31.27 -7.64 -21.93
CA ASP A 32 -31.63 -7.52 -23.36
C ASP A 32 -30.99 -6.31 -24.06
N LEU A 33 -30.27 -5.45 -23.32
CA LEU A 33 -29.65 -4.22 -23.84
C LEU A 33 -28.13 -4.35 -24.09
N ASP A 34 -27.55 -5.54 -23.90
CA ASP A 34 -26.13 -5.90 -24.13
C ASP A 34 -25.08 -4.98 -23.47
N PHE A 35 -25.50 -4.19 -22.48
CA PHE A 35 -24.68 -3.14 -21.86
C PHE A 35 -23.98 -3.60 -20.57
N PHE A 36 -24.47 -4.66 -19.93
CA PHE A 36 -23.94 -5.26 -18.69
C PHE A 36 -24.00 -6.79 -18.77
N THR A 37 -23.03 -7.49 -18.20
CA THR A 37 -23.12 -8.95 -18.07
C THR A 37 -24.00 -9.33 -16.88
N GLU A 38 -24.63 -10.51 -16.92
CA GLU A 38 -25.47 -11.00 -15.81
C GLU A 38 -24.72 -11.00 -14.47
N ALA A 39 -23.41 -11.29 -14.48
CA ALA A 39 -22.54 -11.24 -13.32
C ALA A 39 -22.41 -9.83 -12.71
N GLN A 40 -22.40 -8.78 -13.54
CA GLN A 40 -22.34 -7.38 -13.10
C GLN A 40 -23.68 -6.93 -12.49
N ILE A 41 -24.81 -7.38 -13.05
CA ILE A 41 -26.15 -7.10 -12.51
C ILE A 41 -26.32 -7.79 -11.14
N ARG A 42 -25.87 -9.05 -11.02
CA ARG A 42 -25.90 -9.79 -9.75
C ARG A 42 -25.02 -9.15 -8.67
N MET A 43 -23.85 -8.62 -9.03
CA MET A 43 -22.94 -7.92 -8.11
C MET A 43 -23.58 -6.64 -7.53
N VAL A 44 -24.26 -5.85 -8.37
CA VAL A 44 -24.98 -4.64 -7.94
C VAL A 44 -26.13 -4.98 -6.98
N CYS A 45 -26.86 -6.06 -7.24
CA CYS A 45 -27.91 -6.53 -6.33
C CYS A 45 -27.37 -7.01 -4.97
N MET A 46 -26.20 -7.63 -4.93
CA MET A 46 -25.59 -8.08 -3.66
C MET A 46 -25.12 -6.90 -2.82
N HIS A 47 -24.46 -5.92 -3.43
CA HIS A 47 -24.08 -4.67 -2.76
C HIS A 47 -25.28 -3.83 -2.31
N GLN A 48 -26.38 -3.82 -3.07
CA GLN A 48 -27.63 -3.18 -2.64
C GLN A 48 -28.23 -3.90 -1.43
N LYS A 49 -28.23 -5.24 -1.40
CA LYS A 49 -28.72 -6.03 -0.27
C LYS A 49 -27.88 -5.81 0.98
N GLU A 50 -26.55 -5.75 0.86
CA GLU A 50 -25.65 -5.42 1.96
C GLU A 50 -25.85 -3.97 2.42
N TRP A 51 -25.94 -2.99 1.50
CA TRP A 51 -26.19 -1.60 1.86
C TRP A 51 -27.58 -1.38 2.46
N VAL A 52 -28.62 -2.08 2.01
CA VAL A 52 -29.97 -2.07 2.62
C VAL A 52 -29.93 -2.71 4.00
N LYS A 53 -29.16 -3.79 4.17
CA LYS A 53 -28.96 -4.45 5.47
C LYS A 53 -28.22 -3.52 6.44
N ASP A 54 -27.17 -2.82 6.00
CA ASP A 54 -26.43 -1.82 6.78
C ASP A 54 -27.25 -0.53 7.04
N ARG A 55 -28.08 -0.11 6.07
CA ARG A 55 -29.02 1.02 6.19
C ARG A 55 -30.14 0.72 7.19
N ASP A 56 -30.65 -0.50 7.16
CA ASP A 56 -31.75 -0.96 8.01
C ASP A 56 -31.26 -1.34 9.42
N GLU A 57 -29.97 -1.67 9.60
CA GLU A 57 -29.38 -1.95 10.92
C GLU A 57 -28.84 -0.71 11.66
N GLU A 58 -28.41 0.39 11.02
CA GLU A 58 -27.75 1.47 11.81
C GLU A 58 -27.99 2.95 11.45
N ALA A 59 -28.46 3.35 10.25
CA ALA A 59 -28.44 4.78 9.86
C ALA A 59 -29.77 5.42 9.41
N GLY A 60 -30.80 4.65 9.06
CA GLY A 60 -31.98 5.18 8.37
C GLY A 60 -33.04 5.95 9.19
N ARG A 61 -32.82 6.30 10.47
CA ARG A 61 -33.89 6.90 11.31
C ARG A 61 -33.59 8.20 12.07
N LYS A 62 -32.42 8.83 11.94
CA LYS A 62 -31.94 9.65 13.07
C LYS A 62 -31.36 11.04 12.83
N PHE A 63 -31.51 11.71 11.68
CA PHE A 63 -31.04 13.12 11.60
C PHE A 63 -31.85 14.06 12.50
N LEU A 64 -33.18 13.94 12.53
CA LEU A 64 -34.05 14.76 13.41
C LEU A 64 -34.15 14.25 14.86
N GLU A 65 -33.74 13.01 15.13
CA GLU A 65 -33.73 12.41 16.48
C GLU A 65 -32.36 12.50 17.19
N VAL A 66 -31.29 12.89 16.49
CA VAL A 66 -29.90 12.96 17.03
C VAL A 66 -29.31 14.38 17.05
N THR A 67 -29.90 15.35 16.35
CA THR A 67 -29.50 16.76 16.53
C THR A 67 -29.90 17.23 17.92
N THR A 68 -28.93 17.69 18.70
CA THR A 68 -29.20 18.19 20.05
C THR A 68 -29.98 19.51 20.00
N ASP A 69 -30.63 19.87 21.11
CA ASP A 69 -31.33 21.15 21.24
C ASP A 69 -30.40 22.35 20.98
N ASN A 70 -29.12 22.28 21.37
CA ASN A 70 -28.17 23.36 21.13
C ASN A 70 -27.79 23.48 19.65
N GLN A 71 -27.62 22.35 18.95
CA GLN A 71 -27.35 22.33 17.51
C GLN A 71 -28.54 22.89 16.73
N LEU A 72 -29.76 22.46 17.06
CA LEU A 72 -30.99 23.00 16.47
C LEU A 72 -31.16 24.49 16.77
N LYS A 73 -30.86 24.93 17.99
CA LYS A 73 -30.91 26.35 18.38
C LYS A 73 -29.93 27.19 17.57
N TYR A 74 -28.71 26.69 17.34
CA TYR A 74 -27.73 27.35 16.48
C TYR A 74 -28.23 27.47 15.04
N LEU A 75 -28.68 26.37 14.42
CA LEU A 75 -29.17 26.39 13.04
C LEU A 75 -30.38 27.32 12.86
N ARG A 76 -31.36 27.25 13.77
CA ARG A 76 -32.52 28.16 13.78
C ARG A 76 -32.13 29.62 13.99
N HIS A 77 -31.12 29.88 14.82
CA HIS A 77 -30.62 31.24 15.02
C HIS A 77 -29.98 31.80 13.74
N VAL A 78 -29.18 31.00 13.04
CA VAL A 78 -28.57 31.40 11.75
C VAL A 78 -29.64 31.65 10.70
N GLU A 79 -30.65 30.78 10.61
CA GLU A 79 -31.80 30.95 9.71
C GLU A 79 -32.60 32.21 10.02
N GLN A 80 -32.97 32.43 11.30
CA GLN A 80 -33.67 33.65 11.73
C GLN A 80 -32.83 34.91 11.44
N CYS A 81 -31.55 34.88 11.80
CA CYS A 81 -30.64 35.99 11.55
C CYS A 81 -30.49 36.29 10.05
N THR A 82 -30.57 35.27 9.20
CA THR A 82 -30.55 35.43 7.74
C THR A 82 -31.75 36.23 7.25
N ARG A 83 -32.95 35.93 7.76
CA ARG A 83 -34.20 36.63 7.42
C ARG A 83 -34.22 38.08 7.91
N GLU A 84 -33.77 38.29 9.15
CA GLU A 84 -33.73 39.61 9.79
C GLU A 84 -32.48 40.42 9.37
N ASN A 85 -31.53 39.78 8.69
CA ASN A 85 -30.18 40.27 8.42
C ASN A 85 -29.52 40.83 9.70
N CYS A 86 -29.56 40.05 10.78
CA CYS A 86 -29.32 40.53 12.15
C CYS A 86 -27.88 41.05 12.40
N VAL A 87 -26.91 40.63 11.58
CA VAL A 87 -25.53 41.17 11.59
C VAL A 87 -25.50 42.68 11.33
N ARG A 88 -26.53 43.23 10.67
CA ARG A 88 -26.73 44.69 10.50
C ARG A 88 -27.08 45.41 11.80
N ASP A 89 -27.84 44.79 12.70
CA ASP A 89 -28.34 45.47 13.90
C ASP A 89 -27.25 45.73 14.95
N ALA A 90 -26.19 44.91 14.97
CA ALA A 90 -24.98 45.19 15.77
C ALA A 90 -24.20 46.43 15.27
N ARG A 91 -24.28 46.78 13.97
CA ARG A 91 -23.59 47.93 13.34
C ARG A 91 -24.38 49.24 13.43
N ARG A 92 -25.64 49.21 13.91
CA ARG A 92 -26.61 50.33 13.88
C ARG A 92 -26.29 51.51 14.80
N LYS A 93 -25.05 51.66 15.28
CA LYS A 93 -24.61 52.86 16.00
C LYS A 93 -24.02 53.97 15.14
N LYS A 94 -23.75 53.84 13.80
CA LYS A 94 -23.32 55.06 13.02
C LYS A 94 -23.21 55.12 11.47
N ARG A 95 -23.71 54.23 10.58
CA ARG A 95 -23.70 54.50 9.11
C ARG A 95 -24.64 53.61 8.27
N ALA A 96 -25.01 54.10 7.07
CA ALA A 96 -25.92 53.50 6.10
C ALA A 96 -25.50 52.07 5.65
N PRO A 97 -26.43 51.20 5.22
CA PRO A 97 -26.14 49.79 4.97
C PRO A 97 -25.37 49.59 3.66
N THR A 98 -24.17 49.00 3.73
CA THR A 98 -23.49 48.46 2.55
C THR A 98 -23.77 46.96 2.48
N LYS A 99 -24.51 46.56 1.45
CA LYS A 99 -24.70 45.18 0.97
C LYS A 99 -23.35 44.44 0.89
N SER A 100 -23.31 43.13 1.14
CA SER A 100 -22.09 42.32 0.96
C SER A 100 -21.68 42.33 -0.51
N ILE A 101 -20.40 42.57 -0.80
CA ILE A 101 -19.86 42.45 -2.16
C ILE A 101 -19.08 41.13 -2.23
N ARG A 102 -19.67 40.12 -2.86
CA ARG A 102 -19.02 38.84 -3.13
C ARG A 102 -18.06 39.01 -4.30
N LYS A 103 -16.76 38.92 -4.03
CA LYS A 103 -15.68 39.05 -5.02
C LYS A 103 -15.20 37.68 -5.48
N GLU A 104 -14.59 37.63 -6.66
CA GLU A 104 -13.74 36.48 -7.02
C GLU A 104 -12.60 36.40 -5.99
N ILE A 105 -12.26 35.22 -5.49
CA ILE A 105 -11.26 35.06 -4.42
C ILE A 105 -9.92 35.74 -4.71
N ARG A 106 -9.45 35.73 -5.96
CA ARG A 106 -8.22 36.39 -6.41
C ARG A 106 -8.37 37.91 -6.53
N MET A 107 -9.56 38.48 -6.41
CA MET A 107 -9.77 39.93 -6.34
C MET A 107 -9.83 40.46 -4.90
N MET A 108 -9.79 39.55 -3.91
CA MET A 108 -9.77 39.94 -2.51
C MET A 108 -8.41 40.54 -2.12
N SER A 109 -8.45 41.55 -1.27
CA SER A 109 -7.25 42.11 -0.65
C SER A 109 -6.62 41.13 0.34
N PRO A 110 -5.32 41.29 0.69
CA PRO A 110 -4.67 40.46 1.69
C PRO A 110 -5.38 40.45 3.05
N THR A 111 -6.05 41.55 3.42
CA THR A 111 -6.85 41.63 4.65
C THR A 111 -8.12 40.81 4.53
N GLU A 112 -8.85 40.93 3.41
CA GLU A 112 -10.07 40.15 3.18
C GLU A 112 -9.78 38.64 3.13
N LEU A 113 -8.67 38.22 2.51
CA LEU A 113 -8.23 36.81 2.49
C LEU A 113 -7.90 36.28 3.90
N ARG A 114 -7.22 37.10 4.71
CA ARG A 114 -6.91 36.78 6.10
C ARG A 114 -8.19 36.65 6.95
N ASP A 115 -9.09 37.63 6.84
CA ASP A 115 -10.37 37.64 7.55
C ASP A 115 -11.23 36.43 7.17
N LEU A 116 -11.25 36.06 5.89
CA LEU A 116 -11.91 34.85 5.41
C LEU A 116 -11.33 33.59 6.06
N GLY A 117 -10.00 33.45 6.06
CA GLY A 117 -9.31 32.35 6.72
C GLY A 117 -9.61 32.27 8.21
N ILE A 118 -9.65 33.41 8.90
CA ILE A 118 -10.01 33.49 10.33
C ILE A 118 -11.46 33.05 10.55
N ALA A 119 -12.41 33.55 9.76
CA ALA A 119 -13.83 33.22 9.90
C ALA A 119 -14.11 31.73 9.67
N MET A 120 -13.56 31.17 8.60
CA MET A 120 -13.73 29.75 8.26
C MET A 120 -13.10 28.83 9.31
N ASN A 121 -11.88 29.16 9.78
CA ASN A 121 -11.24 28.43 10.89
C ASN A 121 -12.00 28.61 12.21
N GLY A 122 -12.62 29.78 12.45
CA GLY A 122 -13.50 30.02 13.59
C GLY A 122 -14.65 29.03 13.64
N LEU A 123 -15.38 28.88 12.52
CA LEU A 123 -16.44 27.86 12.41
C LEU A 123 -15.92 26.44 12.56
N LYS A 124 -14.71 26.15 12.08
CA LYS A 124 -14.09 24.83 12.20
C LYS A 124 -13.62 24.51 13.62
N ASN A 125 -13.32 25.52 14.43
CA ASN A 125 -12.89 25.35 15.82
C ASN A 125 -14.05 25.42 16.83
N ARG A 126 -15.15 26.07 16.46
CA ARG A 126 -16.32 26.26 17.34
C ARG A 126 -17.11 24.96 17.48
N GLN A 127 -17.01 24.32 18.63
CA GLN A 127 -17.73 23.10 18.96
C GLN A 127 -19.14 23.39 19.51
N ILE A 128 -20.13 22.60 19.10
CA ILE A 128 -21.50 22.59 19.61
C ILE A 128 -21.88 21.12 19.83
N ASP A 129 -21.83 20.66 21.07
CA ASP A 129 -22.06 19.26 21.44
C ASP A 129 -21.19 18.26 20.63
N ASN A 130 -19.87 18.48 20.68
CA ASN A 130 -18.82 17.64 20.06
C ASN A 130 -18.80 17.59 18.51
N ILE A 131 -19.53 18.48 17.84
CA ILE A 131 -19.40 18.71 16.40
C ILE A 131 -19.09 20.18 16.13
N THR A 132 -18.26 20.46 15.11
CA THR A 132 -17.91 21.84 14.77
C THR A 132 -19.09 22.55 14.08
N ALA A 133 -19.18 23.87 14.23
CA ALA A 133 -20.17 24.68 13.53
C ALA A 133 -20.05 24.52 12.01
N TRP A 134 -18.83 24.34 11.49
CA TRP A 134 -18.57 23.96 10.09
C TRP A 134 -19.22 22.62 9.74
N ASP A 135 -18.95 21.57 10.52
CA ASP A 135 -19.43 20.22 10.23
C ASP A 135 -20.95 20.12 10.33
N LEU A 136 -21.59 20.93 11.20
CA LEU A 136 -23.05 21.08 11.21
C LEU A 136 -23.58 21.60 9.87
N HIS A 137 -22.93 22.61 9.27
CA HIS A 137 -23.29 23.09 7.93
C HIS A 137 -23.03 22.02 6.86
N THR A 138 -21.98 21.19 7.00
CA THR A 138 -21.77 20.03 6.13
C THR A 138 -22.93 19.04 6.22
N LEU A 139 -23.44 18.76 7.42
CA LEU A 139 -24.57 17.83 7.63
C LEU A 139 -25.91 18.37 7.11
N VAL A 140 -26.09 19.70 7.07
CA VAL A 140 -27.29 20.33 6.47
C VAL A 140 -27.44 19.95 5.00
N HIS A 141 -26.34 19.81 4.26
CA HIS A 141 -26.33 19.42 2.84
C HIS A 141 -26.45 17.91 2.61
N TYR A 142 -26.42 17.09 3.67
CA TYR A 142 -26.47 15.64 3.54
C TYR A 142 -27.79 15.18 2.84
N PRO A 143 -27.76 14.16 1.95
CA PRO A 143 -28.91 13.82 1.10
C PRO A 143 -30.23 13.61 1.85
N ASP A 144 -30.19 13.00 3.04
CA ASP A 144 -31.38 12.75 3.86
C ASP A 144 -31.94 14.04 4.50
N SER A 145 -31.07 15.01 4.79
CA SER A 145 -31.40 16.29 5.40
C SER A 145 -31.91 17.30 4.37
N ALA A 146 -31.38 17.26 3.15
CA ALA A 146 -31.63 18.22 2.09
C ALA A 146 -32.03 17.55 0.76
N PRO A 147 -33.20 16.89 0.69
CA PRO A 147 -33.66 16.20 -0.52
C PRO A 147 -33.88 17.15 -1.72
N GLY A 148 -34.02 18.47 -1.47
CA GLY A 148 -34.15 19.49 -2.50
C GLY A 148 -32.82 20.03 -3.04
N ALA A 149 -31.69 19.70 -2.41
CA ALA A 149 -30.39 20.25 -2.76
C ALA A 149 -29.86 19.77 -4.12
N HIS A 150 -30.36 18.67 -4.69
CA HIS A 150 -29.85 18.09 -5.95
C HIS A 150 -30.96 17.56 -6.84
N TRP A 151 -30.68 17.44 -8.15
CA TRP A 151 -31.49 16.67 -9.10
C TRP A 151 -32.89 17.21 -9.38
N GLY A 152 -33.10 18.53 -9.21
CA GLY A 152 -34.40 19.14 -9.46
C GLY A 152 -34.44 20.65 -9.35
N PRO A 153 -35.61 21.26 -9.61
CA PRO A 153 -35.73 22.72 -9.68
C PRO A 153 -35.42 23.46 -8.38
N ALA A 154 -35.44 22.78 -7.23
CA ALA A 154 -35.04 23.38 -5.96
C ALA A 154 -33.52 23.58 -5.82
N PHE A 155 -32.68 22.95 -6.67
CA PHE A 155 -31.20 23.00 -6.56
C PHE A 155 -30.65 24.42 -6.42
N LEU A 156 -31.06 25.33 -7.31
CA LEU A 156 -30.57 26.72 -7.37
C LEU A 156 -31.05 27.55 -6.16
N PRO A 157 -32.37 27.63 -5.86
CA PRO A 157 -32.89 28.31 -4.67
C PRO A 157 -32.34 27.76 -3.35
N TRP A 158 -32.19 26.43 -3.24
CA TRP A 158 -31.70 25.77 -2.02
C TRP A 158 -30.24 26.18 -1.74
N HIS A 159 -29.37 26.09 -2.74
CA HIS A 159 -27.97 26.48 -2.56
C HIS A 159 -27.81 27.98 -2.32
N ARG A 160 -28.64 28.83 -2.93
CA ARG A 160 -28.65 30.26 -2.64
C ARG A 160 -28.92 30.54 -1.17
N GLU A 161 -29.93 29.88 -0.60
CA GLU A 161 -30.23 30.03 0.82
C GLU A 161 -29.11 29.49 1.71
N PHE A 162 -28.61 28.31 1.39
CA PHE A 162 -27.52 27.67 2.12
C PHE A 162 -26.26 28.55 2.15
N LEU A 163 -25.86 29.13 1.00
CA LEU A 163 -24.73 30.06 0.91
C LEU A 163 -24.95 31.32 1.75
N ARG A 164 -26.18 31.83 1.81
CA ARG A 164 -26.49 33.03 2.60
C ARG A 164 -26.42 32.75 4.10
N GLN A 165 -26.99 31.64 4.56
CA GLN A 165 -26.88 31.21 5.96
C GLN A 165 -25.43 30.96 6.37
N PHE A 166 -24.65 30.33 5.48
CA PHE A 166 -23.22 30.12 5.69
C PHE A 166 -22.45 31.45 5.78
N GLU A 167 -22.74 32.42 4.90
CA GLU A 167 -22.14 33.76 4.99
C GLU A 167 -22.48 34.47 6.32
N ILE A 168 -23.70 34.32 6.84
CA ILE A 168 -24.09 34.85 8.16
C ILE A 168 -23.32 34.17 9.29
N ALA A 169 -23.09 32.86 9.20
CA ALA A 169 -22.25 32.15 10.15
C ALA A 169 -20.80 32.68 10.13
N LEU A 170 -20.22 32.89 8.94
CA LEU A 170 -18.89 33.51 8.81
C LEU A 170 -18.86 34.93 9.41
N GLN A 171 -19.90 35.73 9.18
CA GLN A 171 -20.02 37.09 9.71
C GLN A 171 -20.21 37.14 11.23
N THR A 172 -20.66 36.04 11.84
CA THR A 172 -20.71 35.92 13.30
C THR A 172 -19.31 35.76 13.90
N GLU A 173 -18.38 35.16 13.16
CA GLU A 173 -16.97 35.04 13.57
C GLU A 173 -16.18 36.31 13.23
N VAL A 174 -16.33 36.82 11.99
CA VAL A 174 -15.68 38.06 11.53
C VAL A 174 -16.70 38.94 10.82
N PRO A 175 -17.21 40.02 11.45
CA PRO A 175 -18.33 40.79 10.90
C PRO A 175 -18.11 41.38 9.51
N SER A 176 -16.88 41.71 9.13
CA SER A 176 -16.51 42.31 7.83
C SER A 176 -16.47 41.31 6.68
N VAL A 177 -16.48 40.01 6.97
CA VAL A 177 -16.23 38.98 5.94
C VAL A 177 -17.42 38.87 4.98
N THR A 178 -17.09 38.60 3.72
CA THR A 178 -18.04 38.33 2.65
C THR A 178 -17.64 37.02 2.00
N LEU A 179 -18.63 36.19 1.64
CA LEU A 179 -18.35 34.91 0.97
C LEU A 179 -17.84 35.17 -0.46
N PRO A 180 -16.61 34.76 -0.82
CA PRO A 180 -16.15 34.92 -2.20
C PRO A 180 -16.72 33.84 -3.12
N TYR A 181 -16.56 34.04 -4.42
CA TYR A 181 -16.80 33.02 -5.43
C TYR A 181 -15.50 32.62 -6.14
N TRP A 182 -15.46 31.41 -6.68
CA TRP A 182 -14.36 30.92 -7.51
C TRP A 182 -14.83 30.76 -8.96
N ASP A 183 -14.36 31.64 -9.85
CA ASP A 183 -14.62 31.52 -11.28
C ASP A 183 -13.59 30.57 -11.92
N SER A 184 -13.96 29.30 -12.03
CA SER A 184 -13.09 28.27 -12.61
C SER A 184 -12.83 28.45 -14.10
N THR A 185 -13.57 29.33 -14.79
CA THR A 185 -13.32 29.67 -16.20
C THR A 185 -12.08 30.54 -16.39
N LEU A 186 -11.55 31.14 -15.32
CA LEU A 186 -10.29 31.89 -15.33
C LEU A 186 -9.07 30.97 -15.32
N ASP A 187 -9.22 29.79 -14.73
CA ASP A 187 -8.22 28.73 -14.66
C ASP A 187 -8.24 27.90 -15.95
N GLN A 188 -9.42 27.62 -16.49
CA GLN A 188 -9.62 26.84 -17.71
C GLN A 188 -8.84 27.42 -18.90
N GLY A 189 -8.02 26.57 -19.56
CA GLY A 189 -7.21 26.90 -20.73
C GLY A 189 -5.75 27.26 -20.44
N LEU A 190 -5.30 27.12 -19.18
CA LEU A 190 -3.88 27.27 -18.85
C LEU A 190 -3.13 26.11 -19.51
N PRO A 191 -1.80 26.20 -19.74
CA PRO A 191 -1.04 25.04 -20.22
C PRO A 191 -1.24 23.82 -19.32
N GLU A 192 -1.42 24.06 -18.02
CA GLU A 192 -1.88 23.08 -17.04
C GLU A 192 -2.77 23.80 -16.01
N GLU A 193 -4.08 23.50 -15.97
CA GLU A 193 -5.02 24.17 -15.05
C GLU A 193 -4.64 23.94 -13.57
N ALA A 194 -4.02 22.80 -13.26
CA ALA A 194 -3.60 22.48 -11.91
C ALA A 194 -2.50 23.42 -11.40
N ASP A 195 -1.73 24.08 -12.28
CA ASP A 195 -0.68 25.03 -11.92
C ASP A 195 -1.21 26.44 -11.63
N SER A 196 -2.52 26.63 -11.56
CA SER A 196 -3.12 27.89 -11.13
C SER A 196 -2.62 28.33 -9.76
N VAL A 197 -2.41 29.65 -9.63
CA VAL A 197 -2.06 30.33 -8.37
C VAL A 197 -3.09 30.13 -7.26
N LEU A 198 -4.31 29.72 -7.61
CA LEU A 198 -5.36 29.36 -6.64
C LEU A 198 -4.88 28.34 -5.60
N TRP A 199 -4.05 27.38 -6.02
CA TRP A 199 -3.53 26.30 -5.17
C TRP A 199 -2.15 26.65 -4.60
N THR A 200 -2.07 27.82 -3.96
CA THR A 200 -0.89 28.30 -3.23
C THR A 200 -1.22 28.53 -1.77
N ASP A 201 -0.20 28.54 -0.93
CA ASP A 201 -0.29 28.78 0.51
C ASP A 201 -0.95 30.14 0.83
N GLU A 202 -0.86 31.12 -0.08
CA GLU A 202 -1.50 32.44 0.07
C GLU A 202 -3.02 32.40 -0.15
N LEU A 203 -3.52 31.45 -0.96
CA LEU A 203 -4.94 31.31 -1.29
C LEU A 203 -5.53 30.07 -0.63
N LEU A 204 -5.70 28.96 -1.36
CA LEU A 204 -6.43 27.79 -0.85
C LEU A 204 -5.54 26.70 -0.24
N GLY A 205 -4.21 26.84 -0.35
CA GLY A 205 -3.26 25.78 -0.01
C GLY A 205 -3.05 24.78 -1.16
N ASN A 206 -2.30 23.73 -0.90
CA ASN A 206 -1.95 22.71 -1.89
C ASN A 206 -3.19 21.99 -2.44
N GLY A 207 -3.15 21.71 -3.75
CA GLY A 207 -4.21 21.01 -4.48
C GLY A 207 -4.03 19.50 -4.59
N ASN A 208 -2.92 18.96 -4.09
CA ASN A 208 -2.49 17.58 -4.28
C ASN A 208 -2.34 16.83 -2.95
N GLY A 209 -3.20 15.85 -2.75
CA GLY A 209 -3.22 15.00 -1.57
C GLY A 209 -3.84 15.67 -0.35
N TYR A 210 -3.33 15.37 0.84
CA TYR A 210 -3.79 16.02 2.06
C TYR A 210 -3.44 17.51 2.05
N VAL A 211 -4.38 18.37 2.43
CA VAL A 211 -4.12 19.80 2.52
C VAL A 211 -3.27 20.08 3.75
N LYS A 212 -2.00 20.44 3.50
CA LYS A 212 -0.95 20.69 4.51
C LYS A 212 -0.50 22.13 4.57
N THR A 213 -0.95 22.96 3.64
CA THR A 213 -0.48 24.33 3.46
C THR A 213 -1.66 25.30 3.33
N GLY A 214 -1.37 26.59 3.49
CA GLY A 214 -2.37 27.65 3.40
C GLY A 214 -3.36 27.69 4.57
N PRO A 215 -4.43 28.50 4.45
CA PRO A 215 -5.34 28.80 5.57
C PRO A 215 -6.16 27.61 6.07
N PHE A 216 -6.22 26.51 5.30
CA PHE A 216 -7.03 25.32 5.61
C PHE A 216 -6.16 24.08 5.86
N ALA A 217 -4.88 24.27 6.19
CA ALA A 217 -3.95 23.19 6.49
C ALA A 217 -4.44 22.31 7.65
N ASN A 218 -4.29 20.99 7.50
CA ASN A 218 -4.56 19.98 8.54
C ASN A 218 -6.00 19.93 9.06
N TRP A 219 -6.97 20.49 8.33
CA TRP A 219 -8.39 20.40 8.67
C TRP A 219 -8.84 18.94 8.81
N ASP A 220 -9.55 18.64 9.90
CA ASP A 220 -10.27 17.37 10.06
C ASP A 220 -11.59 17.38 9.27
N THR A 221 -12.04 16.22 8.83
CA THR A 221 -13.31 16.04 8.09
C THR A 221 -14.12 14.94 8.75
N ASN A 222 -15.37 15.24 9.10
CA ASN A 222 -16.18 14.41 10.01
C ASN A 222 -17.30 13.61 9.33
N VAL A 223 -17.34 13.51 8.00
CA VAL A 223 -18.49 12.90 7.29
C VAL A 223 -18.09 11.75 6.38
N LEU A 224 -18.85 10.65 6.53
CA LEU A 224 -18.93 9.50 5.63
C LEU A 224 -19.16 9.96 4.18
N MET A 225 -18.09 9.99 3.39
CA MET A 225 -18.23 9.96 1.93
C MET A 225 -17.88 8.55 1.44
N PRO A 226 -18.86 7.75 0.96
CA PRO A 226 -18.63 6.37 0.54
C PRO A 226 -17.78 6.21 -0.73
N LEU A 227 -17.35 7.32 -1.36
CA LEU A 227 -16.59 7.33 -2.62
C LEU A 227 -15.08 7.57 -2.44
N SER A 228 -14.61 7.93 -1.24
CA SER A 228 -13.17 8.06 -1.00
C SER A 228 -12.56 6.68 -0.73
N GLN A 229 -11.64 6.26 -1.59
CA GLN A 229 -10.87 5.01 -1.41
C GLN A 229 -9.85 5.09 -0.27
N ILE A 230 -9.65 6.28 0.30
CA ILE A 230 -8.76 6.51 1.44
C ILE A 230 -9.64 6.52 2.69
N PRO A 231 -9.29 5.83 3.79
CA PRO A 231 -9.94 6.01 5.08
C PRO A 231 -9.58 7.39 5.62
N VAL A 232 -10.46 8.39 5.45
CA VAL A 232 -10.09 9.81 5.62
C VAL A 232 -10.64 10.44 6.90
N LYS A 233 -9.75 11.10 7.64
CA LYS A 233 -10.09 12.06 8.71
C LYS A 233 -9.67 13.50 8.39
N LYS A 234 -8.93 13.77 7.31
CA LYS A 234 -8.32 15.08 6.99
C LYS A 234 -8.68 15.57 5.58
N LEU A 235 -8.78 16.88 5.40
CA LEU A 235 -9.07 17.50 4.08
C LEU A 235 -8.08 17.03 3.02
N TYR A 236 -8.62 16.58 1.89
CA TYR A 236 -7.90 15.97 0.78
C TYR A 236 -8.39 16.55 -0.56
N ARG A 237 -7.44 16.84 -1.47
CA ARG A 237 -7.68 17.35 -2.82
C ARG A 237 -6.85 16.59 -3.85
N SER A 238 -7.30 16.58 -5.09
CA SER A 238 -6.60 15.98 -6.22
C SER A 238 -6.85 16.78 -7.49
N THR A 239 -6.40 18.04 -7.47
CA THR A 239 -6.64 19.03 -8.53
C THR A 239 -6.04 18.59 -9.86
N GLY A 240 -6.81 18.69 -10.94
CA GLY A 240 -6.43 18.18 -12.25
C GLY A 240 -7.17 16.89 -12.62
N GLY A 241 -7.85 16.26 -11.65
CA GLY A 241 -8.65 15.05 -11.87
C GLY A 241 -7.89 13.93 -12.60
N ARG A 242 -8.63 13.09 -13.31
CA ARG A 242 -8.11 12.19 -14.35
C ARG A 242 -7.96 12.94 -15.66
N GLU A 243 -7.27 12.35 -16.62
CA GLU A 243 -6.93 12.97 -17.91
C GLU A 243 -8.14 13.55 -18.70
N GLN A 244 -9.34 12.97 -18.55
CA GLN A 244 -10.57 13.46 -19.18
C GLN A 244 -11.33 14.54 -18.38
N ASP A 245 -10.97 14.77 -17.12
CA ASP A 245 -11.70 15.66 -16.23
C ASP A 245 -11.28 17.11 -16.52
N ARG A 246 -12.22 18.05 -16.51
CA ARG A 246 -11.96 19.46 -16.90
C ARG A 246 -12.70 20.45 -16.02
N LEU A 247 -12.21 21.69 -15.98
CA LEU A 247 -12.96 22.83 -15.42
C LEU A 247 -14.05 23.32 -16.38
N MET A 248 -14.96 24.15 -15.85
CA MET A 248 -15.95 24.85 -16.66
C MET A 248 -15.25 25.81 -17.63
N THR A 249 -15.67 25.81 -18.89
CA THR A 249 -15.18 26.73 -19.91
C THR A 249 -16.01 28.02 -19.94
N PRO A 250 -15.49 29.11 -20.52
CA PRO A 250 -16.30 30.29 -20.81
C PRO A 250 -17.54 29.99 -21.67
N LYS A 251 -17.49 28.96 -22.53
CA LYS A 251 -18.64 28.52 -23.32
C LYS A 251 -19.73 27.89 -22.46
N ASP A 252 -19.35 27.10 -21.45
CA ASP A 252 -20.29 26.51 -20.49
C ASP A 252 -20.99 27.61 -19.67
N ALA A 253 -20.23 28.59 -19.18
CA ALA A 253 -20.80 29.75 -18.49
C ALA A 253 -21.74 30.56 -19.39
N ASN A 254 -21.34 30.80 -20.66
CA ASN A 254 -22.20 31.46 -21.64
C ASN A 254 -23.47 30.66 -21.94
N TRP A 255 -23.38 29.33 -21.99
CA TRP A 255 -24.54 28.46 -22.16
C TRP A 255 -25.58 28.68 -21.06
N ILE A 256 -25.15 28.81 -19.80
CA ILE A 256 -26.02 29.03 -18.64
C ILE A 256 -26.74 30.39 -18.74
N ILE A 257 -25.99 31.47 -18.94
CA ILE A 257 -26.54 32.84 -18.91
C ILE A 257 -27.42 33.18 -20.13
N THR A 258 -27.39 32.34 -21.17
CA THR A 258 -28.18 32.52 -22.41
C THR A 258 -29.43 31.64 -22.48
N ARG A 259 -29.74 30.87 -21.42
CA ARG A 259 -31.02 30.13 -21.36
C ARG A 259 -32.19 31.11 -21.37
N LYS A 260 -33.37 30.64 -21.81
CA LYS A 260 -34.57 31.47 -21.98
C LYS A 260 -35.57 31.38 -20.83
N ASN A 261 -35.57 30.27 -20.08
CA ASN A 261 -36.48 30.07 -18.95
C ASN A 261 -35.85 29.14 -17.91
N PHE A 262 -36.38 29.19 -16.69
CA PHE A 262 -35.85 28.44 -15.55
C PHE A 262 -35.82 26.93 -15.78
N SER A 263 -36.83 26.33 -16.43
CA SER A 263 -36.87 24.88 -16.71
C SER A 263 -35.59 24.36 -17.38
N GLN A 264 -34.97 25.14 -18.26
CA GLN A 264 -33.72 24.76 -18.96
C GLN A 264 -32.47 24.68 -18.06
N LEU A 265 -32.57 25.19 -16.83
CA LEU A 265 -31.52 25.12 -15.81
C LEU A 265 -31.86 24.10 -14.71
N THR A 266 -32.74 23.13 -15.01
CA THR A 266 -33.17 22.13 -14.02
C THR A 266 -32.94 20.73 -14.54
N PHE A 267 -32.45 19.85 -13.67
CA PHE A 267 -32.09 18.48 -14.03
C PHE A 267 -33.23 17.67 -14.66
N CYS A 268 -34.47 17.93 -14.24
CA CYS A 268 -35.68 17.25 -14.69
C CYS A 268 -35.98 17.45 -16.17
N HIS A 269 -35.47 18.54 -16.75
CA HIS A 269 -35.63 18.91 -18.15
C HIS A 269 -34.33 18.76 -18.91
N ASP A 270 -33.24 19.26 -18.34
CA ASP A 270 -31.92 19.21 -18.94
C ASP A 270 -30.85 18.92 -17.88
N LYS A 271 -30.28 17.73 -17.99
CA LYS A 271 -29.23 17.24 -17.08
C LYS A 271 -27.91 18.00 -17.25
N THR A 272 -27.76 18.78 -18.33
CA THR A 272 -26.52 19.44 -18.73
C THR A 272 -26.06 20.44 -17.66
N PHE A 273 -26.96 21.24 -17.08
CA PHE A 273 -26.59 22.26 -16.10
C PHE A 273 -25.93 21.68 -14.85
N GLU A 274 -26.62 20.77 -14.14
CA GLU A 274 -26.04 20.12 -12.97
C GLU A 274 -24.85 19.22 -13.36
N SER A 275 -24.79 18.67 -14.57
CA SER A 275 -23.58 17.97 -15.03
C SER A 275 -22.38 18.93 -15.20
N MET A 276 -22.61 20.15 -15.70
CA MET A 276 -21.58 21.18 -15.85
C MET A 276 -21.09 21.73 -14.51
N HIS A 277 -21.99 21.95 -13.54
CA HIS A 277 -21.56 22.33 -12.18
C HIS A 277 -20.68 21.22 -11.57
N GLY A 278 -21.00 19.96 -11.85
CA GLY A 278 -20.26 18.77 -11.40
C GLY A 278 -18.82 18.70 -11.91
N LEU A 279 -18.48 19.38 -13.01
CA LEU A 279 -17.15 19.34 -13.62
C LEU A 279 -16.06 19.85 -12.67
N SER A 280 -16.27 21.00 -12.02
CA SER A 280 -15.30 21.55 -11.07
C SER A 280 -15.15 20.65 -9.84
N HIS A 281 -16.23 20.00 -9.39
CA HIS A 281 -16.16 19.05 -8.28
C HIS A 281 -15.26 17.85 -8.61
N VAL A 282 -15.46 17.25 -9.79
CA VAL A 282 -14.64 16.10 -10.20
C VAL A 282 -13.18 16.51 -10.44
N TRP A 283 -12.96 17.70 -11.01
CA TRP A 283 -11.61 18.19 -11.33
C TRP A 283 -10.77 18.52 -10.09
N VAL A 284 -11.36 19.13 -9.04
CA VAL A 284 -10.65 19.31 -7.76
C VAL A 284 -10.48 17.97 -7.05
N GLY A 285 -11.43 17.05 -7.21
CA GLY A 285 -11.42 15.74 -6.58
C GLY A 285 -11.49 15.81 -5.05
N GLY A 286 -11.27 14.67 -4.39
CA GLY A 286 -11.31 14.63 -2.92
C GLY A 286 -12.67 14.97 -2.34
N PHE A 287 -12.72 15.94 -1.41
CA PHE A 287 -13.92 16.27 -0.63
C PHE A 287 -14.87 17.29 -1.23
N ILE A 288 -14.53 17.92 -2.36
CA ILE A 288 -15.36 19.00 -2.91
C ILE A 288 -16.77 18.53 -3.31
N VAL A 289 -17.04 17.21 -3.44
CA VAL A 289 -18.41 16.66 -3.62
C VAL A 289 -19.30 16.95 -2.40
N SER A 290 -18.71 17.42 -1.30
CA SER A 290 -19.34 17.77 -0.03
C SER A 290 -18.88 19.17 0.45
N PRO A 291 -19.64 19.85 1.33
CA PRO A 291 -19.22 21.09 1.97
C PRO A 291 -18.02 20.98 2.92
N ASN A 292 -17.40 19.79 3.04
CA ASN A 292 -16.17 19.59 3.80
C ASN A 292 -14.98 20.43 3.27
N ASP A 293 -14.96 20.76 1.97
CA ASP A 293 -13.93 21.62 1.39
C ASP A 293 -14.43 23.07 1.25
N PRO A 294 -13.70 24.09 1.75
CA PRO A 294 -14.02 25.51 1.52
C PRO A 294 -14.28 25.89 0.06
N THR A 295 -13.63 25.21 -0.89
CA THR A 295 -13.83 25.46 -2.33
C THR A 295 -15.27 25.18 -2.77
N PHE A 296 -16.01 24.32 -2.05
CA PHE A 296 -17.42 24.03 -2.30
C PHE A 296 -18.25 25.32 -2.28
N TYR A 297 -18.17 26.08 -1.19
CA TYR A 297 -18.96 27.30 -1.02
C TYR A 297 -18.61 28.35 -2.07
N MET A 298 -17.33 28.45 -2.45
CA MET A 298 -16.86 29.38 -3.47
C MET A 298 -17.33 28.99 -4.87
N HIS A 299 -17.32 27.70 -5.20
CA HIS A 299 -17.85 27.18 -6.47
C HIS A 299 -19.37 27.36 -6.56
N HIS A 300 -20.11 27.02 -5.50
CA HIS A 300 -21.57 27.24 -5.47
C HIS A 300 -21.94 28.73 -5.51
N ALA A 301 -21.14 29.63 -4.91
CA ALA A 301 -21.32 31.07 -5.08
C ALA A 301 -21.08 31.51 -6.54
N PHE A 302 -20.18 30.87 -7.28
CA PHE A 302 -20.00 31.12 -8.71
C PHE A 302 -21.19 30.61 -9.54
N ILE A 303 -21.73 29.44 -9.20
CA ILE A 303 -22.96 28.92 -9.82
C ILE A 303 -24.15 29.85 -9.57
N ASP A 304 -24.33 30.36 -8.35
CA ASP A 304 -25.37 31.35 -8.03
C ASP A 304 -25.15 32.68 -8.78
N ASN A 305 -23.90 33.13 -8.95
CA ASN A 305 -23.57 34.29 -9.79
C ASN A 305 -24.00 34.08 -11.26
N LEU A 306 -23.72 32.91 -11.84
CA LEU A 306 -24.17 32.58 -13.20
C LEU A 306 -25.69 32.53 -13.30
N TRP A 307 -26.37 31.95 -12.30
CA TRP A 307 -27.82 31.94 -12.25
C TRP A 307 -28.39 33.35 -12.16
N GLU A 308 -27.85 34.20 -11.29
CA GLU A 308 -28.30 35.59 -11.15
C GLU A 308 -28.12 36.38 -12.46
N LYS A 309 -27.02 36.17 -13.19
CA LYS A 309 -26.84 36.75 -14.54
C LYS A 309 -27.89 36.26 -15.53
N PHE A 310 -28.23 34.96 -15.52
CA PHE A 310 -29.35 34.46 -16.31
C PHE A 310 -30.66 35.17 -15.94
N ARG A 311 -30.97 35.29 -14.65
CA ARG A 311 -32.18 35.98 -14.18
C ARG A 311 -32.22 37.43 -14.65
N GLN A 312 -31.07 38.11 -14.62
CA GLN A 312 -30.92 39.49 -15.08
C GLN A 312 -31.12 39.65 -16.60
N ASN A 313 -30.62 38.70 -17.38
CA ASN A 313 -30.67 38.75 -18.85
C ASN A 313 -31.99 38.26 -19.45
N SER A 314 -32.62 37.28 -18.81
CA SER A 314 -33.69 36.46 -19.43
C SER A 314 -35.03 36.51 -18.70
N GLN A 315 -35.10 37.12 -17.52
CA GLN A 315 -36.34 37.25 -16.75
C GLN A 315 -36.60 38.72 -16.36
N THR A 316 -37.86 39.13 -16.44
CA THR A 316 -38.36 40.34 -15.78
C THR A 316 -38.27 40.19 -14.26
N ARG A 317 -38.38 41.31 -13.52
CA ARG A 317 -38.33 41.29 -12.06
C ARG A 317 -39.48 40.48 -11.42
N ASP A 318 -40.64 40.43 -12.05
CA ASP A 318 -41.78 39.64 -11.57
C ASP A 318 -41.59 38.14 -11.87
N GLU A 319 -41.15 37.80 -13.09
CA GLU A 319 -40.86 36.40 -13.46
C GLU A 319 -39.79 35.77 -12.56
N ARG A 320 -38.84 36.58 -12.11
CA ARG A 320 -37.80 36.17 -11.15
C ARG A 320 -38.35 35.60 -9.84
N GLU A 321 -39.51 36.05 -9.39
CA GLU A 321 -40.14 35.65 -8.11
C GLU A 321 -41.04 34.41 -8.26
N VAL A 322 -41.56 34.14 -9.46
CA VAL A 322 -42.64 33.16 -9.66
C VAL A 322 -42.36 32.10 -10.72
N GLN A 323 -41.37 32.29 -11.60
CA GLN A 323 -41.07 31.33 -12.67
C GLN A 323 -40.44 30.07 -12.09
N TRP A 324 -41.15 28.95 -12.21
CA TRP A 324 -40.69 27.63 -11.79
C TRP A 324 -40.57 26.65 -12.96
N ALA A 325 -40.00 25.48 -12.70
CA ALA A 325 -39.91 24.44 -13.72
C ALA A 325 -41.27 23.82 -14.01
N THR A 326 -41.48 23.42 -15.27
CA THR A 326 -42.70 22.70 -15.68
C THR A 326 -42.73 21.24 -15.24
N LYS A 327 -41.64 20.72 -14.64
CA LYS A 327 -41.50 19.34 -14.14
C LYS A 327 -40.57 19.32 -12.94
N ASN A 328 -41.02 18.72 -11.83
CA ASN A 328 -40.33 18.80 -10.54
C ASN A 328 -39.53 17.55 -10.16
N CYS A 329 -39.45 16.52 -11.01
CA CYS A 329 -38.86 15.19 -10.74
C CYS A 329 -39.54 14.38 -9.62
N ASN A 330 -39.69 14.97 -8.43
CA ASN A 330 -40.36 14.41 -7.25
C ASN A 330 -41.02 15.55 -6.43
N ASP A 331 -41.74 15.17 -5.38
CA ASP A 331 -42.51 16.12 -4.57
C ASP A 331 -41.64 17.12 -3.78
N ASN A 332 -40.40 16.78 -3.43
CA ASN A 332 -39.52 17.66 -2.64
C ASN A 332 -39.06 18.91 -3.40
N HIS A 333 -39.18 18.93 -4.74
CA HIS A 333 -38.86 20.11 -5.55
C HIS A 333 -40.09 20.93 -5.97
N GLY A 334 -41.25 20.71 -5.33
CA GLY A 334 -42.42 21.54 -5.57
C GLY A 334 -42.19 23.01 -5.20
N PHE A 335 -42.83 23.94 -5.92
CA PHE A 335 -42.70 25.38 -5.71
C PHE A 335 -43.06 25.82 -4.27
N ASP A 336 -44.20 25.36 -3.76
CA ASP A 336 -44.69 25.66 -2.41
C ASP A 336 -44.23 24.65 -1.33
N VAL A 337 -43.31 23.76 -1.68
CA VAL A 337 -42.82 22.72 -0.76
C VAL A 337 -41.72 23.28 0.12
N GLN A 338 -41.69 22.82 1.38
CA GLN A 338 -40.67 23.20 2.35
C GLN A 338 -39.26 22.88 1.81
N MET A 339 -38.38 23.87 1.88
CA MET A 339 -36.96 23.77 1.53
C MET A 339 -36.20 23.10 2.67
N LYS A 340 -36.37 21.79 2.85
CA LYS A 340 -35.74 21.05 3.97
C LYS A 340 -34.20 21.17 3.95
N PRO A 341 -33.55 21.30 5.12
CA PRO A 341 -34.14 21.30 6.47
C PRO A 341 -34.63 22.68 6.96
N PHE A 342 -34.59 23.70 6.11
CA PHE A 342 -35.03 25.06 6.45
C PHE A 342 -36.54 25.14 6.61
N THR A 343 -37.00 26.15 7.35
CA THR A 343 -38.41 26.41 7.64
C THR A 343 -39.15 27.14 6.52
N ILE A 344 -38.40 27.63 5.51
CA ILE A 344 -38.94 28.34 4.34
C ILE A 344 -39.38 27.38 3.21
N GLN A 345 -40.04 27.90 2.20
CA GLN A 345 -40.43 27.16 0.99
C GLN A 345 -39.46 27.38 -0.16
N ASN A 346 -39.46 26.47 -1.15
CA ASN A 346 -38.60 26.58 -2.33
C ASN A 346 -38.80 27.90 -3.09
N ARG A 347 -40.04 28.40 -3.18
CA ARG A 347 -40.35 29.70 -3.78
C ARG A 347 -39.63 30.88 -3.11
N ASP A 348 -39.39 30.81 -1.80
CA ASP A 348 -38.80 31.92 -1.05
C ASP A 348 -37.33 32.13 -1.45
N GLY A 349 -36.65 31.06 -1.87
CA GLY A 349 -35.28 31.13 -2.42
C GLY A 349 -35.18 31.78 -3.80
N LEU A 350 -36.32 32.06 -4.45
CA LEU A 350 -36.36 32.87 -5.68
C LEU A 350 -36.33 34.37 -5.40
N SER A 351 -36.42 34.83 -4.15
CA SER A 351 -36.62 36.25 -3.90
C SER A 351 -35.55 37.15 -4.52
N ASN A 352 -35.95 38.27 -5.11
CA ASN A 352 -35.01 39.34 -5.50
C ASN A 352 -34.37 39.99 -4.26
N GLN A 353 -34.96 39.84 -3.07
CA GLN A 353 -34.45 40.41 -1.82
C GLN A 353 -33.00 40.00 -1.54
N TYR A 354 -32.60 38.77 -1.90
CA TYR A 354 -31.21 38.30 -1.76
C TYR A 354 -30.22 39.26 -2.42
N THR A 355 -30.52 39.66 -3.66
CA THR A 355 -29.64 40.51 -4.47
C THR A 355 -30.01 41.97 -4.46
N ASP A 356 -31.14 42.38 -3.88
CA ASP A 356 -31.44 43.78 -3.63
C ASP A 356 -30.86 44.26 -2.28
N GLU A 357 -30.93 43.43 -1.24
CA GLU A 357 -30.65 43.85 0.13
C GLU A 357 -29.40 43.25 0.77
N TRP A 358 -29.05 42.00 0.41
CA TRP A 358 -28.07 41.22 1.18
C TRP A 358 -26.71 41.15 0.54
N TYR A 359 -26.61 40.73 -0.73
CA TYR A 359 -25.32 40.61 -1.41
C TYR A 359 -25.39 40.90 -2.92
N GLU A 360 -24.27 41.28 -3.51
CA GLU A 360 -24.06 41.34 -4.97
C GLU A 360 -22.73 40.72 -5.35
N TYR A 361 -22.63 40.32 -6.62
CA TYR A 361 -21.40 39.82 -7.20
C TYR A 361 -20.67 40.96 -7.90
N GLN A 362 -19.40 41.17 -7.52
CA GLN A 362 -18.51 42.03 -8.29
C GLN A 362 -18.00 41.25 -9.50
N PRO A 363 -18.26 41.66 -10.75
CA PRO A 363 -17.77 40.95 -11.92
C PRO A 363 -16.25 41.08 -12.06
N VAL A 364 -15.63 40.05 -12.66
CA VAL A 364 -14.23 40.10 -13.09
C VAL A 364 -14.16 40.98 -14.34
N ARG A 365 -13.40 42.08 -14.25
CA ARG A 365 -13.05 42.88 -15.43
C ARG A 365 -12.01 42.12 -16.25
N HIS A 366 -12.28 41.93 -17.53
CA HIS A 366 -11.31 41.39 -18.48
C HIS A 366 -10.57 42.52 -19.20
N CYS A 367 -9.32 42.27 -19.56
CA CYS A 367 -8.54 43.17 -20.39
C CYS A 367 -9.12 43.25 -21.82
N SER A 368 -8.77 44.30 -22.56
CA SER A 368 -9.14 44.51 -23.94
C SER A 368 -7.95 45.02 -24.76
N ALA A 369 -8.14 45.16 -26.08
CA ALA A 369 -7.09 45.70 -26.95
C ALA A 369 -6.70 47.14 -26.57
N GLU A 370 -7.63 47.89 -25.97
CA GLU A 370 -7.45 49.27 -25.52
C GLU A 370 -6.84 49.34 -24.10
N ASP A 371 -7.07 48.32 -23.27
CA ASP A 371 -6.55 48.24 -21.91
C ASP A 371 -6.13 46.80 -21.55
N ALA A 372 -4.83 46.55 -21.63
CA ALA A 372 -4.23 45.24 -21.36
C ALA A 372 -4.11 44.91 -19.86
N THR A 373 -4.66 45.72 -18.96
CA THR A 373 -4.53 45.52 -17.50
C THR A 373 -5.62 44.61 -16.93
N CYS A 374 -5.30 43.94 -15.82
CA CYS A 374 -6.22 43.12 -15.04
C CYS A 374 -6.23 43.59 -13.59
N ASP A 375 -7.40 43.58 -12.94
CA ASP A 375 -7.61 44.19 -11.62
C ASP A 375 -7.09 43.36 -10.43
N SER A 376 -6.21 42.37 -10.67
CA SER A 376 -5.66 41.50 -9.62
C SER A 376 -4.21 41.09 -9.92
N PRO A 377 -3.34 41.02 -8.89
CA PRO A 377 -1.97 40.52 -9.03
C PRO A 377 -1.92 39.03 -9.38
N PHE A 378 -3.01 38.29 -9.18
CA PHE A 378 -3.15 36.88 -9.50
C PHE A 378 -3.65 36.65 -10.94
N TYR A 379 -3.92 37.72 -11.70
CA TYR A 379 -4.33 37.64 -13.09
C TYR A 379 -3.27 38.14 -14.06
N TRP A 380 -3.32 37.62 -15.28
CA TRP A 380 -2.60 38.17 -16.41
C TRP A 380 -3.55 38.29 -17.60
N CYS A 381 -3.23 39.21 -18.51
CA CYS A 381 -4.02 39.41 -19.72
C CYS A 381 -3.57 38.44 -20.82
N ASP A 382 -4.45 37.50 -21.18
CA ASP A 382 -4.28 36.68 -22.37
C ASP A 382 -4.63 37.52 -23.60
N MET A 383 -3.61 38.13 -24.21
CA MET A 383 -3.77 39.01 -25.37
C MET A 383 -4.27 38.29 -26.62
N LYS A 384 -4.23 36.95 -26.67
CA LYS A 384 -4.80 36.18 -27.80
C LYS A 384 -6.33 36.19 -27.74
N LEU A 385 -6.89 36.20 -26.53
CA LEU A 385 -8.33 36.14 -26.28
C LEU A 385 -8.88 37.46 -25.72
N TRP A 386 -8.01 38.43 -25.42
CA TRP A 386 -8.31 39.64 -24.66
C TRP A 386 -9.17 39.32 -23.43
N ARG A 387 -8.62 38.45 -22.57
CA ARG A 387 -9.28 37.97 -21.36
C ARG A 387 -8.29 37.87 -20.21
N CYS A 388 -8.66 38.39 -19.04
CA CYS A 388 -7.90 38.12 -17.82
C CYS A 388 -8.04 36.66 -17.41
N ARG A 389 -6.92 36.01 -17.09
CA ARG A 389 -6.83 34.60 -16.70
C ARG A 389 -5.95 34.43 -15.47
N SER A 390 -6.09 33.30 -14.78
CA SER A 390 -5.28 33.00 -13.60
C SER A 390 -3.78 32.96 -13.95
N ARG A 391 -2.93 33.45 -13.07
CA ARG A 391 -1.48 33.27 -13.17
C ARG A 391 -1.06 31.85 -12.76
N VAL A 392 0.10 31.45 -13.26
CA VAL A 392 0.74 30.15 -13.03
C VAL A 392 1.75 30.27 -11.90
N VAL A 393 1.77 29.28 -11.00
CA VAL A 393 2.71 29.23 -9.87
C VAL A 393 4.16 29.06 -10.32
N TYR A 394 5.10 29.41 -9.43
CA TYR A 394 6.52 29.10 -9.61
C TYR A 394 6.71 27.57 -9.83
N GLY A 395 7.48 27.20 -10.85
CA GLY A 395 7.66 25.82 -11.31
C GLY A 395 6.56 25.27 -12.22
N GLY A 396 5.46 26.00 -12.41
CA GLY A 396 4.34 25.59 -13.25
C GLY A 396 4.61 25.74 -14.75
N ASN A 397 3.78 25.08 -15.57
CA ASN A 397 3.86 25.08 -17.02
C ASN A 397 3.34 26.40 -17.62
N CYS A 398 4.19 27.07 -18.40
CA CYS A 398 3.85 28.31 -19.11
C CYS A 398 4.15 28.22 -20.63
N THR A 399 4.30 27.00 -21.16
CA THR A 399 4.63 26.74 -22.57
C THR A 399 3.68 27.47 -23.52
N GLY A 400 4.24 28.18 -24.50
CA GLY A 400 3.48 28.92 -25.52
C GLY A 400 3.05 30.33 -25.09
N TYR A 401 3.52 30.78 -23.93
CA TYR A 401 3.27 32.09 -23.33
C TYR A 401 4.57 32.76 -22.83
N GLU A 402 5.72 32.38 -23.38
CA GLU A 402 7.01 33.02 -23.14
C GLU A 402 6.95 34.53 -23.43
N GLY A 403 7.57 35.33 -22.56
CA GLY A 403 7.53 36.80 -22.66
C GLY A 403 6.24 37.46 -22.16
N THR A 404 5.22 36.69 -21.77
CA THR A 404 4.00 37.22 -21.13
C THR A 404 4.13 37.26 -19.59
N GLN A 405 3.16 37.88 -18.92
CA GLN A 405 3.07 37.96 -17.46
C GLN A 405 2.31 36.78 -16.83
N ILE A 406 2.23 35.64 -17.51
CA ILE A 406 1.51 34.44 -17.05
C ILE A 406 2.00 33.93 -15.68
N CYS A 407 3.27 34.12 -15.35
CA CYS A 407 3.87 33.59 -14.12
C CYS A 407 3.68 34.52 -12.91
N TYR A 408 3.23 33.98 -11.78
CA TYR A 408 3.10 34.71 -10.51
C TYR A 408 4.46 34.81 -9.82
N ASN A 409 4.88 36.04 -9.48
CA ASN A 409 6.17 36.37 -8.84
C ASN A 409 7.41 35.72 -9.50
N SER A 410 7.32 35.41 -10.80
CA SER A 410 8.35 34.71 -11.58
C SER A 410 8.18 35.04 -13.07
N VAL A 411 9.09 34.54 -13.91
CA VAL A 411 9.07 34.77 -15.38
C VAL A 411 8.97 33.45 -16.14
N CYS A 412 8.25 33.45 -17.25
CA CYS A 412 8.16 32.27 -18.11
C CYS A 412 9.44 32.12 -18.93
N SER A 413 10.19 31.05 -18.71
CA SER A 413 11.41 30.71 -19.45
C SER A 413 11.45 29.22 -19.72
N GLN A 414 11.69 28.84 -20.98
CA GLN A 414 11.72 27.44 -21.42
C GLN A 414 10.46 26.66 -21.00
N GLY A 415 9.29 27.25 -21.19
CA GLY A 415 8.01 26.64 -20.83
C GLY A 415 7.74 26.47 -19.33
N LYS A 416 8.58 26.99 -18.43
CA LYS A 416 8.37 26.96 -16.97
C LYS A 416 8.47 28.33 -16.31
N CYS A 417 7.66 28.54 -15.27
CA CYS A 417 7.75 29.73 -14.43
C CYS A 417 8.97 29.64 -13.51
N VAL A 418 9.97 30.50 -13.71
CA VAL A 418 11.25 30.48 -12.97
C VAL A 418 11.62 31.85 -12.39
N VAL A 419 12.47 31.90 -11.34
CA VAL A 419 13.01 33.14 -10.76
C VAL A 419 14.48 33.34 -11.15
N PRO A 420 14.99 34.59 -11.17
CA PRO A 420 16.40 34.86 -11.46
C PRO A 420 17.37 34.16 -10.49
N PRO A 421 18.59 33.77 -10.93
CA PRO A 421 19.57 33.05 -10.10
C PRO A 421 19.90 33.71 -8.77
N ARG A 422 19.95 35.05 -8.70
CA ARG A 422 20.22 35.79 -7.45
C ARG A 422 19.18 35.53 -6.36
N ILE A 423 17.90 35.41 -6.73
CA ILE A 423 16.81 35.11 -5.79
C ILE A 423 16.94 33.66 -5.33
N ARG A 424 17.27 32.74 -6.24
CA ARG A 424 17.51 31.33 -5.93
C ARG A 424 18.61 31.15 -4.87
N SER A 425 19.75 31.84 -5.01
CA SER A 425 20.85 31.81 -4.04
C SER A 425 20.46 32.41 -2.68
N ALA A 426 19.74 33.53 -2.67
CA ALA A 426 19.26 34.15 -1.42
C ALA A 426 18.27 33.25 -0.67
N THR A 427 17.41 32.53 -1.40
CA THR A 427 16.48 31.56 -0.83
C THR A 427 17.23 30.40 -0.17
N LYS A 428 18.28 29.86 -0.79
CA LYS A 428 19.09 28.78 -0.21
C LYS A 428 19.68 29.15 1.14
N SER A 429 20.38 30.30 1.20
CA SER A 429 21.01 30.79 2.43
C SER A 429 20.00 31.01 3.56
N ARG A 430 18.82 31.59 3.27
CA ARG A 430 17.78 31.78 4.30
C ARG A 430 17.22 30.48 4.88
N ILE A 431 17.16 29.41 4.09
CA ILE A 431 16.65 28.11 4.56
C ILE A 431 17.73 27.42 5.42
N GLU A 432 19.01 27.57 5.08
CA GLU A 432 20.14 26.98 5.81
C GLU A 432 20.38 27.64 7.18
N ASP A 433 20.21 28.96 7.30
CA ASP A 433 20.47 29.75 8.53
C ASP A 433 19.61 29.35 9.75
N GLY A 434 18.52 28.59 9.55
CA GLY A 434 17.59 28.16 10.59
C GLY A 434 17.64 26.66 10.96
N ASN A 435 18.57 25.88 10.37
CA ASN A 435 18.56 24.42 10.50
C ASN A 435 19.21 23.93 11.81
N LEU A 436 18.48 23.14 12.59
CA LEU A 436 18.97 22.48 13.81
C LEU A 436 19.11 20.97 13.56
N SER A 437 20.30 20.42 13.77
CA SER A 437 20.54 18.97 13.65
C SER A 437 20.20 18.24 14.95
N PHE A 438 19.57 17.06 14.85
CA PHE A 438 19.45 16.15 15.99
C PHE A 438 20.86 15.74 16.52
N LYS A 439 21.02 15.64 17.85
CA LYS A 439 22.29 15.27 18.50
C LYS A 439 22.64 13.78 18.36
N GLU A 440 21.65 12.89 18.53
CA GLU A 440 21.78 11.44 18.35
C GLU A 440 20.85 10.98 17.23
N ARG A 441 21.40 10.37 16.18
CA ARG A 441 20.66 10.11 14.95
C ARG A 441 20.79 8.67 14.44
N VAL A 442 19.78 8.26 13.70
CA VAL A 442 19.82 7.14 12.74
C VAL A 442 19.47 7.69 11.37
N TRP A 443 19.84 6.96 10.33
CA TRP A 443 19.64 7.34 8.94
C TRP A 443 18.64 6.38 8.28
N ALA A 444 17.70 6.92 7.51
CA ALA A 444 16.80 6.20 6.62
C ALA A 444 16.83 6.85 5.23
N LYS A 445 16.18 6.25 4.22
CA LYS A 445 16.05 6.85 2.88
C LYS A 445 14.61 7.00 2.42
N THR A 446 14.41 7.97 1.54
CA THR A 446 13.18 8.18 0.77
C THR A 446 13.55 8.67 -0.63
N VAL A 447 12.58 8.79 -1.53
CA VAL A 447 12.79 9.29 -2.89
C VAL A 447 11.83 10.44 -3.17
N LEU A 448 12.35 11.51 -3.79
CA LEU A 448 11.58 12.61 -4.35
C LEU A 448 11.37 12.39 -5.85
N LEU A 449 10.12 12.27 -6.28
CA LEU A 449 9.76 12.09 -7.70
C LEU A 449 8.97 13.29 -8.22
N ASP A 450 9.16 13.61 -9.50
CA ASP A 450 8.35 14.58 -10.23
C ASP A 450 7.05 13.94 -10.80
N LYS A 451 6.33 14.73 -11.61
CA LYS A 451 5.06 14.31 -12.23
C LYS A 451 5.19 13.14 -13.22
N ASP A 452 6.38 12.92 -13.77
CA ASP A 452 6.66 11.91 -14.78
C ASP A 452 7.33 10.67 -14.14
N GLY A 453 7.44 10.62 -12.82
CA GLY A 453 8.10 9.54 -12.08
C GLY A 453 9.63 9.64 -12.11
N LYS A 454 10.19 10.79 -12.49
CA LYS A 454 11.63 11.02 -12.50
C LYS A 454 12.10 11.59 -11.16
N GLY A 455 13.26 11.13 -10.69
CA GLY A 455 13.94 11.67 -9.52
C GLY A 455 14.22 13.17 -9.56
N ILE A 456 13.94 13.87 -8.46
CA ILE A 456 14.26 15.29 -8.29
C ILE A 456 15.59 15.43 -7.54
N GLU A 457 16.63 15.85 -8.26
CA GLU A 457 18.02 15.94 -7.75
C GLU A 457 18.48 17.38 -7.44
N ASP A 458 17.55 18.33 -7.47
CA ASP A 458 17.84 19.75 -7.30
C ASP A 458 18.12 20.10 -5.83
N ASP A 459 19.18 20.88 -5.60
CA ASP A 459 19.74 21.23 -4.30
C ASP A 459 18.82 22.10 -3.40
N LEU A 460 17.73 22.64 -3.94
CA LEU A 460 16.70 23.34 -3.16
C LEU A 460 15.53 22.43 -2.74
N SER A 461 15.49 21.22 -3.27
CA SER A 461 14.51 20.21 -2.87
C SER A 461 14.87 19.71 -1.48
N ARG A 462 13.86 19.62 -0.62
CA ARG A 462 14.08 19.42 0.82
C ARG A 462 12.95 18.66 1.47
N ILE A 463 13.29 18.00 2.59
CA ILE A 463 12.36 17.32 3.47
C ILE A 463 12.53 17.90 4.86
N VAL A 464 11.44 18.45 5.40
CA VAL A 464 11.36 18.94 6.77
C VAL A 464 10.90 17.79 7.65
N ILE A 465 11.71 17.42 8.63
CA ILE A 465 11.44 16.35 9.59
C ILE A 465 11.14 17.01 10.93
N THR A 466 9.97 16.73 11.50
CA THR A 466 9.54 17.24 12.80
C THR A 466 9.41 16.09 13.78
N ASP A 467 10.17 16.12 14.87
CA ASP A 467 9.97 15.24 16.01
C ASP A 467 8.73 15.72 16.78
N LEU A 468 7.69 14.89 16.84
CA LEU A 468 6.42 15.25 17.47
C LEU A 468 6.50 15.24 19.01
N ASP A 469 7.51 14.59 19.59
CA ASP A 469 7.68 14.54 21.04
C ASP A 469 8.43 15.77 21.57
N THR A 470 9.37 16.31 20.79
CA THR A 470 10.20 17.46 21.19
C THR A 470 9.84 18.76 20.46
N ASN A 471 9.01 18.68 19.42
CA ASN A 471 8.68 19.75 18.49
C ASN A 471 9.92 20.38 17.80
N GLN A 472 11.03 19.64 17.74
CA GLN A 472 12.23 20.03 17.01
C GLN A 472 12.09 19.72 15.53
N THR A 473 12.53 20.65 14.69
CA THR A 473 12.51 20.52 13.24
C THR A 473 13.92 20.47 12.67
N GLN A 474 14.13 19.57 11.72
CA GLN A 474 15.35 19.47 10.92
C GLN A 474 14.98 19.56 9.44
N ILE A 475 15.80 20.26 8.66
CA ILE A 475 15.65 20.32 7.20
C ILE A 475 16.76 19.48 6.57
N VAL A 476 16.36 18.53 5.72
CA VAL A 476 17.25 17.68 4.94
C VAL A 476 17.14 18.08 3.48
N PHE A 477 18.28 18.30 2.82
CA PHE A 477 18.34 18.58 1.39
C PHE A 477 18.77 17.33 0.63
N HIS A 478 18.52 17.32 -0.69
CA HIS A 478 19.07 16.30 -1.57
C HIS A 478 20.61 16.33 -1.55
N SER A 479 21.26 15.18 -1.32
CA SER A 479 22.72 15.04 -1.37
C SER A 479 23.16 14.69 -2.78
N GLY A 480 23.92 15.57 -3.43
CA GLY A 480 24.39 15.37 -4.81
C GLY A 480 25.49 14.31 -4.98
N GLU A 481 26.10 13.82 -3.89
CA GLU A 481 27.10 12.75 -3.92
C GLU A 481 26.48 11.48 -3.31
N THR A 482 26.28 10.46 -4.14
CA THR A 482 25.80 9.13 -3.72
C THR A 482 27.00 8.18 -3.65
N GLU A 483 27.25 7.57 -2.48
CA GLU A 483 28.32 6.57 -2.30
C GLU A 483 28.01 5.23 -3.00
N PHE A 484 26.74 4.98 -3.37
CA PHE A 484 26.25 3.74 -3.96
C PHE A 484 25.28 4.00 -5.13
N PRO A 485 25.03 3.00 -6.01
CA PRO A 485 24.00 3.10 -7.03
C PRO A 485 22.61 3.22 -6.39
N GLU A 486 21.96 4.38 -6.51
CA GLU A 486 20.67 4.71 -5.88
C GLU A 486 19.67 5.24 -6.91
N ILE A 487 18.38 5.15 -6.57
CA ILE A 487 17.30 5.74 -7.39
C ILE A 487 17.52 7.26 -7.46
N PRO A 488 17.52 7.89 -8.66
CA PRO A 488 17.62 9.34 -8.77
C PRO A 488 16.59 10.04 -7.90
N GLY A 489 16.99 11.13 -7.22
CA GLY A 489 16.13 11.83 -6.26
C GLY A 489 16.06 11.20 -4.87
N THR A 490 16.94 10.25 -4.55
CA THR A 490 17.07 9.70 -3.19
C THR A 490 17.50 10.77 -2.18
N VAL A 491 16.86 10.79 -1.01
CA VAL A 491 17.14 11.72 0.08
C VAL A 491 17.37 10.93 1.38
N TYR A 492 18.49 11.18 2.05
CA TYR A 492 18.86 10.54 3.30
C TYR A 492 18.29 11.29 4.51
N LEU A 493 17.34 10.66 5.18
CA LEU A 493 16.63 11.19 6.32
C LEU A 493 17.43 10.97 7.60
N SER A 494 17.77 12.06 8.28
CA SER A 494 18.31 12.04 9.64
C SER A 494 17.15 11.99 10.64
N LEU A 495 17.00 10.86 11.34
CA LEU A 495 15.90 10.60 12.26
C LEU A 495 16.41 10.48 13.71
N PRO A 496 15.57 10.76 14.72
CA PRO A 496 15.91 10.53 16.13
C PRO A 496 16.26 9.06 16.38
N LYS A 497 17.36 8.82 17.09
CA LYS A 497 17.77 7.45 17.45
C LYS A 497 16.75 6.81 18.41
N PRO A 498 16.20 5.61 18.11
CA PRO A 498 15.26 4.93 19.00
C PRO A 498 15.93 4.51 20.31
N ARG A 499 15.17 4.59 21.41
CA ARG A 499 15.63 4.22 22.77
C ARG A 499 14.78 3.07 23.31
N ALA A 500 15.36 2.23 24.16
CA ALA A 500 14.64 1.12 24.78
C ALA A 500 13.40 1.62 25.54
N GLY A 501 12.23 1.03 25.25
CA GLY A 501 10.96 1.38 25.90
C GLY A 501 10.33 2.72 25.47
N LYS A 502 10.92 3.46 24.51
CA LYS A 502 10.39 4.74 24.05
C LYS A 502 10.24 4.76 22.53
N MET A 503 8.99 4.88 22.06
CA MET A 503 8.68 5.19 20.67
C MET A 503 8.98 6.68 20.43
N SER A 504 9.67 6.99 19.34
CA SER A 504 9.78 8.36 18.82
C SER A 504 8.88 8.50 17.60
N ARG A 505 8.06 9.55 17.55
CA ARG A 505 7.17 9.78 16.42
C ARG A 505 7.63 10.99 15.63
N VAL A 506 7.91 10.79 14.34
CA VAL A 506 8.31 11.88 13.44
C VAL A 506 7.27 12.11 12.35
N SER A 507 7.15 13.37 11.94
CA SER A 507 6.38 13.79 10.76
C SER A 507 7.31 14.37 9.72
N MET A 508 7.01 14.15 8.44
CA MET A 508 7.84 14.66 7.34
C MET A 508 7.02 15.51 6.38
N GLU A 509 7.65 16.51 5.78
CA GLU A 509 7.06 17.33 4.73
C GLU A 509 8.09 17.58 3.64
N ALA A 510 7.81 17.11 2.43
CA ALA A 510 8.70 17.28 1.29
C ALA A 510 8.28 18.48 0.42
N ARG A 511 9.29 19.21 -0.06
CA ARG A 511 9.16 20.33 -0.98
C ARG A 511 10.13 20.15 -2.15
N ASP A 512 9.65 20.41 -3.36
CA ASP A 512 10.52 20.44 -4.54
C ASP A 512 11.37 21.73 -4.59
N GLN A 513 12.18 21.88 -5.63
CA GLN A 513 13.03 23.06 -5.83
C GLN A 513 12.26 24.37 -5.98
N PHE A 514 10.96 24.29 -6.29
CA PHE A 514 10.07 25.43 -6.42
C PHE A 514 9.33 25.74 -5.11
N GLY A 515 9.56 24.96 -4.05
CA GLY A 515 8.85 25.08 -2.77
C GLY A 515 7.43 24.51 -2.79
N ARG A 516 7.07 23.75 -3.83
CA ARG A 516 5.74 23.11 -3.93
C ARG A 516 5.71 21.86 -3.05
N TYR A 517 4.57 21.62 -2.41
CA TYR A 517 4.35 20.45 -1.56
C TYR A 517 4.34 19.15 -2.38
N CYS A 518 5.04 18.14 -1.87
CA CYS A 518 5.12 16.80 -2.46
C CYS A 518 4.31 15.81 -1.61
N GLN A 519 3.37 15.12 -2.24
CA GLN A 519 2.47 14.21 -1.53
C GLN A 519 3.19 12.89 -1.24
N ALA A 520 3.17 12.47 0.03
CA ALA A 520 3.69 11.19 0.47
C ALA A 520 2.83 10.02 -0.03
N GLN A 521 3.51 8.98 -0.47
CA GLN A 521 2.97 7.71 -0.93
C GLN A 521 3.65 6.61 -0.11
N CYS A 522 2.87 5.84 0.64
CA CYS A 522 3.39 4.75 1.45
C CYS A 522 3.11 3.41 0.78
N LEU A 523 4.07 2.50 0.85
CA LEU A 523 3.92 1.12 0.39
C LEU A 523 2.97 0.37 1.33
N ASN A 524 1.84 -0.11 0.82
CA ASN A 524 1.04 -1.08 1.52
C ASN A 524 1.64 -2.46 1.28
N SER A 525 2.26 -3.04 2.31
CA SER A 525 2.96 -4.33 2.23
C SER A 525 2.06 -5.50 1.85
N THR A 526 0.76 -5.46 2.17
CA THR A 526 -0.21 -6.51 1.82
C THR A 526 -0.59 -6.49 0.35
N SER A 527 -0.76 -5.31 -0.23
CA SER A 527 -1.18 -5.16 -1.64
C SER A 527 -0.03 -4.86 -2.60
N GLU A 528 1.18 -4.69 -2.06
CA GLU A 528 2.39 -4.20 -2.74
C GLU A 528 2.13 -2.94 -3.58
N ARG A 529 1.26 -2.05 -3.11
CA ARG A 529 0.90 -0.83 -3.84
C ARG A 529 1.19 0.40 -3.01
N TYR A 530 1.75 1.41 -3.68
CA TYR A 530 1.88 2.75 -3.11
C TYR A 530 0.52 3.44 -3.08
N GLN A 531 0.19 4.00 -1.93
CA GLN A 531 -1.05 4.74 -1.70
C GLN A 531 -0.76 6.04 -0.93
N VAL A 532 -1.59 7.05 -1.15
CA VAL A 532 -1.49 8.33 -0.42
C VAL A 532 -1.59 8.05 1.06
N CYS A 533 -0.61 8.53 1.82
CA CYS A 533 -0.55 8.36 3.26
C CYS A 533 -0.19 9.66 3.97
N GLN A 534 -0.34 9.65 5.30
CA GLN A 534 0.30 10.65 6.13
C GLN A 534 1.77 10.25 6.35
N PRO A 535 2.72 11.16 6.14
CA PRO A 535 4.14 10.88 6.28
C PRO A 535 4.57 10.89 7.76
N PHE A 536 4.05 9.94 8.53
CA PHE A 536 4.48 9.70 9.90
C PHE A 536 5.32 8.44 9.96
N LEU A 537 6.41 8.48 10.73
CA LEU A 537 7.13 7.27 11.13
C LEU A 537 7.12 7.14 12.64
N ASN A 538 6.77 5.93 13.09
CA ASN A 538 7.01 5.50 14.45
C ASN A 538 8.35 4.77 14.46
N ILE A 539 9.31 5.27 15.23
CA ILE A 539 10.65 4.70 15.31
C ILE A 539 10.80 4.08 16.70
N SER A 540 10.96 2.76 16.75
CA SER A 540 11.06 2.00 17.99
C SER A 540 12.02 0.82 17.82
N LEU A 541 12.59 0.35 18.93
CA LEU A 541 13.33 -0.92 18.96
C LEU A 541 12.39 -2.14 18.96
N ASN A 542 11.08 -1.94 19.19
CA ASN A 542 10.07 -2.97 19.06
C ASN A 542 9.46 -2.94 17.64
N SER A 543 9.66 -4.01 16.88
CA SER A 543 9.22 -4.16 15.49
C SER A 543 7.70 -4.16 15.31
N GLU A 544 6.92 -4.50 16.34
CA GLU A 544 5.44 -4.51 16.24
C GLU A 544 4.82 -3.11 16.18
N ILE A 545 5.52 -2.12 16.76
CA ILE A 545 5.04 -0.71 16.83
C ILE A 545 5.88 0.23 15.97
N SER A 546 7.00 -0.23 15.43
CA SER A 546 7.85 0.52 14.51
C SER A 546 7.24 0.51 13.11
N SER A 547 7.35 1.62 12.39
CA SER A 547 7.08 1.63 10.96
C SER A 547 8.07 0.70 10.23
N PRO A 548 7.66 0.06 9.12
CA PRO A 548 8.50 -0.86 8.34
C PRO A 548 9.51 -0.07 7.48
N VAL A 549 10.35 0.70 8.16
CA VAL A 549 11.42 1.49 7.56
C VAL A 549 12.74 0.98 8.09
N SER A 550 13.61 0.54 7.20
CA SER A 550 15.00 0.23 7.52
C SER A 550 15.73 1.51 7.89
N PHE A 551 16.40 1.50 9.04
CA PHE A 551 17.26 2.60 9.48
C PHE A 551 18.57 2.06 10.06
N THR A 552 19.60 2.90 10.10
CA THR A 552 20.94 2.51 10.54
C THR A 552 21.70 3.64 11.21
N HIS A 553 22.73 3.33 11.99
CA HIS A 553 23.58 4.31 12.65
C HIS A 553 24.58 5.01 11.72
N SER A 554 24.80 4.49 10.52
CA SER A 554 25.75 5.06 9.55
C SER A 554 25.18 5.12 8.15
N ILE A 555 25.34 6.25 7.46
CA ILE A 555 24.96 6.39 6.04
C ILE A 555 25.73 5.41 5.14
N SER A 556 26.92 4.99 5.58
CA SER A 556 27.78 3.98 4.93
C SER A 556 27.46 2.52 5.32
N SER A 557 26.34 2.27 6.00
CA SER A 557 25.95 0.92 6.46
C SER A 557 25.19 0.12 5.40
N ARG A 558 25.44 -1.19 5.35
CA ARG A 558 24.90 -2.17 4.38
C ARG A 558 23.35 -2.26 4.31
N THR A 559 22.65 -1.81 5.33
CA THR A 559 21.17 -1.76 5.43
C THR A 559 20.51 -0.80 4.43
N PHE A 560 21.30 0.00 3.72
CA PHE A 560 20.79 0.95 2.71
C PHE A 560 20.47 0.32 1.35
N LEU A 561 20.96 -0.88 1.07
CA LEU A 561 21.09 -1.32 -0.31
C LEU A 561 19.83 -2.02 -0.85
N ASN A 562 19.04 -2.77 -0.07
CA ASN A 562 17.95 -3.62 -0.62
C ASN A 562 18.39 -4.32 -1.94
N LEU A 563 19.65 -4.78 -2.01
CA LEU A 563 20.28 -5.27 -3.24
C LEU A 563 20.35 -6.79 -3.26
N ASP A 564 20.06 -7.37 -4.42
CA ASP A 564 20.46 -8.74 -4.76
C ASP A 564 21.94 -8.76 -5.12
N LEU A 565 22.74 -9.50 -4.34
CA LEU A 565 24.19 -9.60 -4.48
C LEU A 565 24.62 -10.83 -5.31
N SER A 566 23.66 -11.58 -5.85
CA SER A 566 23.92 -12.74 -6.71
C SER A 566 24.15 -12.37 -8.18
N VAL A 567 23.97 -11.10 -8.54
CA VAL A 567 24.00 -10.58 -9.91
C VAL A 567 25.12 -9.56 -10.13
N HIS A 568 25.56 -9.42 -11.38
CA HIS A 568 26.58 -8.44 -11.79
C HIS A 568 26.22 -7.03 -11.29
N PRO A 569 27.16 -6.15 -10.88
CA PRO A 569 26.86 -4.79 -10.39
C PRO A 569 26.00 -3.91 -11.32
N ARG A 570 25.94 -4.23 -12.62
CA ARG A 570 25.05 -3.60 -13.62
C ARG A 570 23.59 -4.07 -13.58
N GLN A 571 23.30 -5.13 -12.83
CA GLN A 571 21.99 -5.75 -12.61
C GLN A 571 21.48 -5.51 -11.18
N MET A 572 22.11 -4.61 -10.43
CA MET A 572 21.62 -4.15 -9.13
C MET A 572 20.28 -3.42 -9.31
N HIS A 573 19.19 -3.99 -8.78
CA HIS A 573 17.85 -3.40 -8.82
C HIS A 573 17.54 -2.76 -7.47
N PRO A 574 17.62 -1.42 -7.32
CA PRO A 574 17.27 -0.77 -6.07
C PRO A 574 15.75 -0.81 -5.86
N GLU A 575 15.28 -1.21 -4.68
CA GLU A 575 13.86 -1.17 -4.34
C GLU A 575 13.40 0.24 -3.94
N MET A 576 12.16 0.58 -4.27
CA MET A 576 11.53 1.82 -3.81
C MET A 576 11.31 1.78 -2.29
N PRO A 577 11.62 2.86 -1.54
CA PRO A 577 11.50 2.90 -0.09
C PRO A 577 10.03 2.97 0.38
N TYR A 578 9.76 2.54 1.62
CA TYR A 578 8.41 2.50 2.19
C TYR A 578 7.63 3.82 2.03
N ILE A 579 8.27 4.98 2.21
CA ILE A 579 7.68 6.30 1.91
C ILE A 579 8.41 6.89 0.71
N VAL A 580 7.63 7.33 -0.28
CA VAL A 580 8.09 8.09 -1.45
C VAL A 580 7.32 9.40 -1.49
N PHE A 581 7.95 10.52 -1.84
CA PHE A 581 7.27 11.79 -2.01
C PHE A 581 7.17 12.14 -3.49
N VAL A 582 5.96 12.44 -3.94
CA VAL A 582 5.68 12.77 -5.33
C VAL A 582 5.25 14.22 -5.44
N CYS A 583 6.07 15.04 -6.10
CA CYS A 583 5.87 16.46 -6.33
C CYS A 583 5.04 16.69 -7.60
N SER A 584 3.84 16.10 -7.62
CA SER A 584 2.90 16.22 -8.73
C SER A 584 1.57 16.78 -8.26
N ARG A 585 0.94 17.61 -9.09
CA ARG A 585 -0.44 18.05 -8.85
C ARG A 585 -1.48 17.03 -9.32
N LYS A 586 -1.09 16.13 -10.24
CA LYS A 586 -1.92 15.02 -10.71
C LYS A 586 -1.67 13.76 -9.87
N LEU A 587 -2.69 12.90 -9.83
CA LEU A 587 -2.57 11.57 -9.24
C LEU A 587 -1.51 10.75 -9.98
N VAL A 588 -0.55 10.22 -9.23
CA VAL A 588 0.47 9.31 -9.73
C VAL A 588 0.12 7.89 -9.29
N THR A 589 0.28 6.93 -10.20
CA THR A 589 -0.08 5.53 -9.93
C THR A 589 1.07 4.79 -9.25
N SER A 590 0.75 3.73 -8.51
CA SER A 590 1.78 2.85 -7.94
C SER A 590 2.70 2.24 -9.01
N ALA A 591 2.23 2.04 -10.24
CA ALA A 591 3.05 1.52 -11.33
C ALA A 591 4.12 2.54 -11.74
N MET A 592 3.76 3.82 -11.88
CA MET A 592 4.71 4.90 -12.18
C MET A 592 5.78 5.04 -11.08
N ILE A 593 5.39 4.90 -9.81
CA ILE A 593 6.33 4.96 -8.68
C ILE A 593 7.31 3.79 -8.75
N LYS A 594 6.83 2.56 -8.99
CA LYS A 594 7.70 1.38 -9.11
C LYS A 594 8.64 1.45 -10.32
N GLN A 595 8.19 2.01 -11.44
CA GLN A 595 9.00 2.14 -12.65
C GLN A 595 10.24 3.03 -12.44
N ALA A 596 10.21 3.98 -11.51
CA ALA A 596 11.37 4.83 -11.19
C ALA A 596 12.59 4.01 -10.73
N ALA A 597 12.37 2.86 -10.10
CA ALA A 597 13.42 1.91 -9.72
C ALA A 597 13.93 1.06 -10.90
N GLU A 598 13.06 0.72 -11.85
CA GLU A 598 13.38 -0.17 -12.98
C GLU A 598 14.32 0.47 -14.03
N VAL A 599 14.37 1.80 -14.09
CA VAL A 599 15.13 2.54 -15.12
C VAL A 599 16.61 2.72 -14.74
N PHE A 600 16.99 2.44 -13.49
CA PHE A 600 18.33 2.72 -12.99
C PHE A 600 19.33 1.59 -13.33
N ARG A 601 20.51 1.97 -13.86
CA ARG A 601 21.69 1.10 -14.04
C ARG A 601 22.90 1.80 -13.44
N ALA A 602 23.73 1.07 -12.68
CA ALA A 602 24.97 1.61 -12.13
C ALA A 602 25.89 2.13 -13.26
N PRO A 603 26.54 3.30 -13.10
CA PRO A 603 27.53 3.78 -14.05
C PRO A 603 28.76 2.84 -14.09
N ALA A 604 29.43 2.80 -15.24
CA ALA A 604 30.68 2.03 -15.38
C ALA A 604 31.79 2.65 -14.50
N SER A 605 32.52 1.81 -13.79
CA SER A 605 33.66 2.17 -12.96
C SER A 605 34.82 2.70 -13.79
N THR A 606 35.46 3.76 -13.29
CA THR A 606 36.66 4.36 -13.88
C THR A 606 37.97 3.83 -13.28
N GLU A 607 37.90 2.94 -12.29
CA GLU A 607 39.07 2.37 -11.63
C GLU A 607 39.83 1.41 -12.54
N ASN A 608 41.15 1.34 -12.39
CA ASN A 608 41.99 0.51 -13.27
C ASN A 608 41.89 -1.00 -12.96
N TYR A 609 41.40 -1.36 -11.77
CA TYR A 609 41.29 -2.75 -11.33
C TYR A 609 39.92 -3.06 -10.73
N VAL A 610 39.59 -4.34 -10.75
CA VAL A 610 38.46 -4.93 -10.03
C VAL A 610 38.97 -6.06 -9.15
N PHE A 611 38.34 -6.25 -8.01
CA PHE A 611 38.46 -7.42 -7.17
C PHE A 611 37.43 -8.47 -7.58
N PHE A 612 37.86 -9.72 -7.65
CA PHE A 612 36.99 -10.88 -7.76
C PHE A 612 37.44 -11.94 -6.74
N ARG A 613 36.59 -12.93 -6.50
CA ARG A 613 36.84 -13.94 -5.47
C ARG A 613 37.51 -15.19 -6.06
N VAL A 614 38.37 -15.81 -5.26
CA VAL A 614 38.96 -17.13 -5.52
C VAL A 614 38.81 -17.97 -4.26
N ALA A 615 38.27 -19.18 -4.41
CA ALA A 615 38.22 -20.15 -3.32
C ALA A 615 39.53 -20.94 -3.26
N VAL A 616 40.17 -20.99 -2.10
CA VAL A 616 41.39 -21.76 -1.86
C VAL A 616 41.17 -22.71 -0.70
N PHE A 617 41.34 -24.00 -0.96
CA PHE A 617 41.30 -25.06 0.05
C PHE A 617 42.72 -25.57 0.29
N ARG A 618 43.11 -25.69 1.56
CA ARG A 618 44.46 -26.11 1.98
C ARG A 618 44.38 -27.13 3.11
N GLU A 619 45.20 -28.18 3.03
CA GLU A 619 45.33 -29.20 4.09
C GLU A 619 46.34 -28.80 5.19
N GLU A 620 47.26 -27.87 4.91
CA GLU A 620 48.33 -27.44 5.84
C GLU A 620 48.42 -25.91 6.00
N THR A 621 48.91 -25.45 7.15
CA THR A 621 49.15 -24.03 7.50
C THR A 621 50.47 -23.47 6.95
N SER A 622 50.82 -23.84 5.72
CA SER A 622 52.04 -23.36 5.06
C SER A 622 51.86 -21.92 4.52
N ASN A 623 52.96 -21.14 4.44
CA ASN A 623 52.98 -19.77 3.95
C ASN A 623 52.80 -19.71 2.41
N TYR A 624 51.56 -19.82 1.95
CA TYR A 624 51.20 -19.69 0.55
C TYR A 624 50.90 -18.23 0.17
N GLN A 625 51.26 -17.85 -1.05
CA GLN A 625 50.88 -16.59 -1.69
C GLN A 625 49.98 -16.84 -2.89
N ILE A 626 49.06 -15.93 -3.16
CA ILE A 626 48.22 -15.93 -4.37
C ILE A 626 48.69 -14.81 -5.30
N GLU A 627 48.80 -15.13 -6.59
CA GLU A 627 49.26 -14.24 -7.65
C GLU A 627 48.24 -14.20 -8.79
N VAL A 628 47.97 -13.00 -9.32
CA VAL A 628 47.21 -12.81 -10.56
C VAL A 628 48.09 -12.13 -11.59
N SER A 629 48.23 -12.79 -12.74
CA SER A 629 49.06 -12.33 -13.86
C SER A 629 48.23 -12.15 -15.13
N PRO A 630 48.48 -11.09 -15.93
CA PRO A 630 47.85 -10.95 -17.22
C PRO A 630 48.48 -11.94 -18.21
N TYR A 631 47.79 -12.19 -19.33
CA TYR A 631 48.34 -13.04 -20.40
C TYR A 631 49.42 -12.34 -21.26
N SER A 632 49.77 -11.09 -20.94
CA SER A 632 50.86 -10.33 -21.55
C SER A 632 52.17 -10.51 -20.76
N ASP A 633 53.35 -10.31 -21.38
CA ASP A 633 54.69 -10.46 -20.77
C ASP A 633 55.00 -9.43 -19.63
N VAL A 634 53.98 -8.82 -19.05
CA VAL A 634 54.07 -7.90 -17.92
C VAL A 634 53.93 -8.72 -16.65
N GLY A 635 54.76 -8.43 -15.64
CA GLY A 635 54.76 -9.14 -14.35
C GLY A 635 53.38 -9.17 -13.64
N PRO A 636 53.28 -9.88 -12.51
CA PRO A 636 52.01 -10.07 -11.80
C PRO A 636 51.38 -8.73 -11.40
N ILE A 637 50.07 -8.60 -11.65
CA ILE A 637 49.31 -7.37 -11.34
C ILE A 637 48.87 -7.39 -9.87
N PHE A 638 48.72 -8.57 -9.28
CA PHE A 638 48.37 -8.75 -7.88
C PHE A 638 49.19 -9.87 -7.26
N SER A 639 49.72 -9.64 -6.06
CA SER A 639 50.36 -10.67 -5.25
C SER A 639 50.16 -10.38 -3.76
N SER A 640 49.66 -11.36 -3.00
CA SER A 640 49.44 -11.23 -1.56
C SER A 640 49.59 -12.58 -0.87
N SER A 641 49.88 -12.59 0.44
CA SER A 641 49.68 -13.80 1.23
C SER A 641 48.20 -14.15 1.28
N ILE A 642 47.90 -15.44 1.29
CA ILE A 642 46.51 -15.94 1.32
C ILE A 642 45.78 -15.41 2.56
N GLU A 643 46.44 -15.38 3.72
CA GLU A 643 45.86 -14.84 4.97
C GLU A 643 45.50 -13.35 4.90
N LYS A 644 46.27 -12.54 4.16
CA LYS A 644 46.00 -11.10 4.03
C LYS A 644 44.90 -10.80 3.03
N ALA A 645 44.80 -11.63 1.99
CA ALA A 645 43.79 -11.48 0.96
C ALA A 645 42.49 -12.25 1.29
N ALA A 646 42.51 -13.07 2.34
CA ALA A 646 41.35 -13.82 2.82
C ALA A 646 40.24 -12.89 3.32
N SER A 647 39.01 -13.32 3.12
CA SER A 647 37.83 -12.70 3.69
C SER A 647 37.87 -12.78 5.22
N ALA A 648 37.40 -11.72 5.87
CA ALA A 648 37.22 -11.67 7.31
C ALA A 648 36.13 -12.64 7.82
N PHE A 649 35.31 -13.19 6.91
CA PHE A 649 34.18 -14.07 7.23
C PHE A 649 34.41 -15.54 6.86
N ASP A 650 35.13 -15.81 5.76
CA ASP A 650 35.51 -17.17 5.34
C ASP A 650 36.98 -17.18 4.92
N PRO A 651 37.87 -17.84 5.69
CA PRO A 651 39.31 -17.87 5.40
C PRO A 651 39.67 -18.61 4.11
N ASN A 652 38.74 -19.38 3.52
CA ASN A 652 38.93 -20.06 2.23
C ASN A 652 38.59 -19.16 1.04
N ILE A 653 37.91 -18.03 1.25
CA ILE A 653 37.60 -17.08 0.19
C ILE A 653 38.64 -15.97 0.19
N VAL A 654 39.31 -15.78 -0.93
CA VAL A 654 40.40 -14.82 -1.10
C VAL A 654 40.00 -13.82 -2.19
N TYR A 655 40.22 -12.52 -1.96
CA TYR A 655 39.99 -11.49 -2.96
C TYR A 655 41.27 -11.16 -3.71
N VAL A 656 41.19 -11.20 -5.03
CA VAL A 656 42.33 -10.93 -5.90
C VAL A 656 41.98 -9.84 -6.91
N GLN A 657 42.98 -9.06 -7.34
CA GLN A 657 42.77 -7.97 -8.29
C GLN A 657 43.05 -8.42 -9.73
N ALA A 658 42.25 -7.91 -10.67
CA ALA A 658 42.46 -7.98 -12.11
C ALA A 658 42.22 -6.61 -12.76
N PRO A 659 42.74 -6.36 -13.98
CA PRO A 659 42.39 -5.17 -14.75
C PRO A 659 40.88 -5.04 -14.92
N ASN A 660 40.37 -3.81 -14.86
CA ASN A 660 38.94 -3.57 -14.93
C ASN A 660 38.38 -3.85 -16.34
N PRO A 661 37.52 -4.87 -16.52
CA PRO A 661 36.98 -5.22 -17.84
C PRO A 661 36.07 -4.14 -18.44
N GLU A 662 35.62 -3.15 -17.67
CA GLU A 662 34.85 -2.03 -18.20
C GLU A 662 35.71 -1.02 -18.97
N LEU A 663 37.02 -0.96 -18.69
CA LEU A 663 37.98 -0.14 -19.42
C LEU A 663 38.56 -0.86 -20.65
N HIS A 664 38.31 -2.17 -20.77
CA HIS A 664 38.87 -3.04 -21.81
C HIS A 664 37.74 -3.71 -22.61
N LYS A 665 37.35 -3.09 -23.74
CA LYS A 665 36.19 -3.50 -24.57
C LYS A 665 36.22 -4.95 -25.10
N GLU A 666 37.38 -5.58 -25.15
CA GLU A 666 37.56 -6.97 -25.59
C GLU A 666 37.51 -7.98 -24.42
N GLY A 667 37.34 -7.50 -23.19
CA GLY A 667 37.48 -8.29 -21.96
C GLY A 667 38.91 -8.34 -21.46
N VAL A 668 39.07 -8.93 -20.28
CA VAL A 668 40.35 -9.09 -19.58
C VAL A 668 40.52 -10.55 -19.25
N ARG A 669 41.63 -11.13 -19.70
CA ARG A 669 42.03 -12.50 -19.34
C ARG A 669 43.17 -12.45 -18.33
N VAL A 670 42.98 -13.07 -17.17
CA VAL A 670 44.02 -13.20 -16.14
C VAL A 670 44.24 -14.66 -15.75
N ARG A 671 45.43 -14.97 -15.26
CA ARG A 671 45.78 -16.27 -14.69
C ARG A 671 46.02 -16.15 -13.19
N VAL A 672 45.28 -16.95 -12.42
CA VAL A 672 45.45 -17.10 -10.97
C VAL A 672 46.45 -18.22 -10.69
N SER A 673 47.40 -18.00 -9.79
CA SER A 673 48.43 -18.97 -9.41
C SER A 673 48.72 -18.93 -7.91
N ILE A 674 49.11 -20.07 -7.34
CA ILE A 674 49.54 -20.17 -5.93
C ILE A 674 51.05 -20.43 -5.88
N LEU A 675 51.73 -19.70 -5.00
CA LEU A 675 53.17 -19.75 -4.78
C LEU A 675 53.48 -20.23 -3.37
N SER A 676 54.55 -21.00 -3.21
CA SER A 676 55.19 -21.34 -1.93
C SER A 676 56.67 -21.04 -2.04
N ASN A 677 57.21 -20.19 -1.16
CA ASN A 677 58.59 -19.71 -1.22
C ASN A 677 59.00 -19.19 -2.63
N ASN A 678 58.13 -18.39 -3.27
CA ASN A 678 58.27 -17.88 -4.65
C ASN A 678 58.32 -18.93 -5.77
N ASN A 679 58.07 -20.21 -5.48
CA ASN A 679 57.92 -21.25 -6.50
C ASN A 679 56.44 -21.55 -6.73
N ARG A 680 56.04 -21.67 -8.00
CA ARG A 680 54.65 -22.05 -8.37
C ARG A 680 54.35 -23.46 -7.88
N VAL A 681 53.26 -23.58 -7.13
CA VAL A 681 52.75 -24.84 -6.61
C VAL A 681 51.77 -25.42 -7.64
N GLN A 682 51.84 -26.73 -7.87
CA GLN A 682 50.82 -27.41 -8.65
C GLN A 682 49.59 -27.65 -7.79
N CYS A 683 48.58 -26.80 -7.96
CA CYS A 683 47.27 -26.97 -7.35
C CYS A 683 46.33 -27.69 -8.33
N GLN A 684 45.40 -28.49 -7.81
CA GLN A 684 44.26 -28.93 -8.62
C GLN A 684 43.30 -27.75 -8.75
N ILE A 685 43.25 -27.14 -9.93
CA ILE A 685 42.41 -25.96 -10.19
C ILE A 685 41.09 -26.42 -10.81
N LYS A 686 39.97 -26.00 -10.22
CA LYS A 686 38.63 -26.23 -10.76
C LYS A 686 37.96 -24.90 -11.05
N CYS A 687 37.48 -24.73 -12.29
CA CYS A 687 36.69 -23.56 -12.70
C CYS A 687 35.21 -23.91 -12.63
N THR A 688 34.40 -22.95 -12.16
CA THR A 688 32.94 -23.11 -12.03
C THR A 688 32.24 -22.45 -13.21
N GLU A 689 31.41 -23.20 -13.92
CA GLU A 689 30.56 -22.71 -15.00
C GLU A 689 29.30 -22.00 -14.44
N LYS A 690 28.57 -21.28 -15.31
CA LYS A 690 27.34 -20.55 -14.92
C LYS A 690 26.22 -21.44 -14.41
N ASP A 691 26.20 -22.71 -14.81
CA ASP A 691 25.26 -23.73 -14.31
C ASP A 691 25.70 -24.35 -12.97
N GLY A 692 26.83 -23.89 -12.41
CA GLY A 692 27.41 -24.38 -11.17
C GLY A 692 28.28 -25.64 -11.32
N SER A 693 28.44 -26.16 -12.54
CA SER A 693 29.32 -27.31 -12.78
C SER A 693 30.80 -26.93 -12.64
N MET A 694 31.63 -27.86 -12.16
CA MET A 694 33.06 -27.64 -11.96
C MET A 694 33.87 -28.54 -12.89
N HIS A 695 34.88 -28.00 -13.56
CA HIS A 695 35.78 -28.76 -14.43
C HIS A 695 37.25 -28.39 -14.17
N GLU A 696 38.18 -29.27 -14.51
CA GLU A 696 39.61 -28.97 -14.41
C GLU A 696 40.02 -27.90 -15.44
N CYS A 697 40.73 -26.88 -14.99
CA CYS A 697 41.12 -25.75 -15.82
C CYS A 697 42.55 -25.28 -15.48
N ASN A 698 43.08 -24.35 -16.27
CA ASN A 698 44.45 -23.83 -16.11
C ASN A 698 44.54 -22.61 -15.17
N GLY A 699 43.44 -22.25 -14.50
CA GLY A 699 43.36 -21.04 -13.66
C GLY A 699 43.26 -19.73 -14.45
N ASP A 700 42.94 -19.82 -15.74
CA ASP A 700 42.63 -18.67 -16.58
C ASP A 700 41.17 -18.23 -16.32
N VAL A 701 40.97 -16.93 -16.10
CA VAL A 701 39.68 -16.30 -15.81
C VAL A 701 39.46 -15.18 -16.81
N ASP A 702 38.42 -15.31 -17.61
CA ASP A 702 37.92 -14.26 -18.50
C ASP A 702 36.90 -13.38 -17.78
N LEU A 703 37.24 -12.10 -17.62
CA LEU A 703 36.37 -11.07 -17.10
C LEU A 703 35.89 -10.18 -18.24
N HIS A 704 34.58 -9.97 -18.35
CA HIS A 704 34.01 -9.08 -19.36
C HIS A 704 32.90 -8.21 -18.75
N SER A 705 32.72 -7.00 -19.29
CA SER A 705 31.63 -6.09 -18.91
C SER A 705 30.23 -6.54 -19.37
N ASP A 706 30.18 -7.63 -20.15
CA ASP A 706 28.97 -8.31 -20.61
C ASP A 706 28.98 -9.67 -19.90
N SER A 707 28.00 -9.89 -19.04
CA SER A 707 27.94 -11.12 -18.25
C SER A 707 27.91 -12.34 -19.14
N THR A 708 27.34 -12.31 -20.34
CA THR A 708 27.32 -13.48 -21.24
C THR A 708 28.71 -13.93 -21.68
N LEU A 709 29.68 -13.01 -21.70
CA LEU A 709 31.06 -13.23 -22.12
C LEU A 709 32.04 -13.37 -20.92
N SER A 710 31.58 -13.11 -19.70
CA SER A 710 32.38 -13.26 -18.47
C SER A 710 32.25 -14.67 -17.89
N GLN A 711 33.34 -15.19 -17.33
CA GLN A 711 33.39 -16.45 -16.59
C GLN A 711 33.19 -16.24 -15.07
N GLU A 712 33.56 -15.07 -14.55
CA GLU A 712 33.18 -14.61 -13.21
C GLU A 712 32.35 -13.34 -13.36
N ASP A 713 31.08 -13.40 -12.92
CA ASP A 713 30.09 -12.33 -13.05
C ASP A 713 30.06 -11.41 -11.83
N VAL A 714 30.78 -11.77 -10.76
CA VAL A 714 30.76 -11.10 -9.46
C VAL A 714 32.14 -10.52 -9.13
N PHE A 715 32.35 -9.28 -9.57
CA PHE A 715 33.54 -8.49 -9.30
C PHE A 715 33.21 -7.02 -8.98
N THR A 716 34.08 -6.31 -8.26
CA THR A 716 33.89 -4.90 -7.88
C THR A 716 35.19 -4.13 -7.93
N SER A 717 35.18 -2.86 -8.34
CA SER A 717 36.34 -1.98 -8.17
C SER A 717 36.45 -1.39 -6.77
N ASP A 718 35.40 -1.51 -5.95
CA ASP A 718 35.33 -0.89 -4.62
C ASP A 718 35.82 -1.87 -3.52
N PRO A 719 36.95 -1.59 -2.83
CA PRO A 719 37.43 -2.40 -1.72
C PRO A 719 36.44 -2.50 -0.55
N HIS A 720 35.58 -1.49 -0.34
CA HIS A 720 34.59 -1.48 0.75
C HIS A 720 33.45 -2.48 0.53
N SER A 721 33.25 -2.91 -0.72
CA SER A 721 32.30 -3.94 -1.13
C SER A 721 32.84 -5.37 -0.99
N LEU A 722 34.15 -5.56 -0.76
CA LEU A 722 34.74 -6.90 -0.59
C LEU A 722 34.08 -7.75 0.50
N PRO A 723 33.80 -7.23 1.71
CA PRO A 723 33.13 -7.99 2.77
C PRO A 723 31.72 -8.49 2.37
N VAL A 724 31.11 -7.88 1.35
CA VAL A 724 29.80 -8.21 0.80
C VAL A 724 29.92 -9.34 -0.25
N LEU A 725 31.00 -9.37 -1.02
CA LEU A 725 31.32 -10.45 -1.98
C LEU A 725 31.74 -11.77 -1.31
N GLY A 726 32.12 -11.73 -0.03
CA GLY A 726 32.56 -12.88 0.77
C GLY A 726 31.46 -13.70 1.42
N TRP A 727 30.22 -13.24 1.36
CA TRP A 727 29.09 -13.94 1.92
C TRP A 727 28.61 -14.99 0.93
N ASN A 728 29.11 -16.22 1.11
CA ASN A 728 28.59 -17.38 0.40
C ASN A 728 27.33 -17.89 1.10
N MET A 729 26.19 -17.24 0.85
CA MET A 729 24.93 -17.98 0.77
C MET A 729 24.61 -18.23 -0.70
N LYS A 730 25.55 -18.78 -1.49
CA LYS A 730 25.07 -19.63 -2.57
C LYS A 730 24.41 -20.81 -1.89
N GLY A 731 23.08 -20.88 -2.04
CA GLY A 731 22.32 -22.09 -1.80
C GLY A 731 23.11 -23.27 -2.32
N HIS A 732 23.07 -24.37 -1.58
CA HIS A 732 23.66 -25.65 -1.95
C HIS A 732 23.67 -25.77 -3.48
N PRO A 733 24.83 -25.85 -4.16
CA PRO A 733 24.85 -25.83 -5.61
C PRO A 733 23.86 -26.86 -6.12
N SER A 734 22.98 -26.44 -7.04
CA SER A 734 22.09 -27.37 -7.72
C SER A 734 22.94 -28.52 -8.23
N SER A 735 22.41 -29.72 -8.10
CA SER A 735 23.07 -30.88 -8.68
C SER A 735 23.36 -30.59 -10.16
N GLN A 736 24.58 -30.85 -10.64
CA GLN A 736 24.94 -30.69 -12.05
C GLN A 736 23.99 -31.49 -12.97
N LYS A 737 23.39 -32.55 -12.41
CA LYS A 737 22.33 -33.34 -13.01
C LYS A 737 21.17 -33.43 -12.04
N VAL A 738 19.98 -33.04 -12.49
CA VAL A 738 18.73 -33.19 -11.74
C VAL A 738 18.65 -34.62 -11.19
N PRO A 739 18.51 -34.81 -9.87
CA PRO A 739 18.59 -36.13 -9.28
C PRO A 739 17.38 -36.96 -9.73
N THR A 740 17.59 -38.25 -9.96
CA THR A 740 16.51 -39.18 -10.28
C THR A 740 15.92 -39.84 -9.04
N SER A 741 16.66 -39.80 -7.91
CA SER A 741 16.22 -40.35 -6.63
C SER A 741 15.87 -39.25 -5.63
N ALA A 742 14.75 -39.42 -4.92
CA ALA A 742 14.26 -38.61 -3.81
C ALA A 742 15.28 -38.54 -2.66
N HIS A 743 16.17 -39.53 -2.59
CA HIS A 743 17.18 -39.67 -1.57
C HIS A 743 18.47 -38.88 -1.87
N SER A 744 18.59 -38.34 -3.09
CA SER A 744 19.70 -37.47 -3.54
C SER A 744 19.26 -36.02 -3.82
N VAL A 745 18.05 -35.64 -3.38
CA VAL A 745 17.47 -34.30 -3.63
C VAL A 745 18.05 -33.28 -2.67
N ARG A 746 18.75 -32.28 -3.21
CA ARG A 746 19.18 -31.09 -2.47
C ARG A 746 18.02 -30.09 -2.40
N PHE A 747 18.10 -29.16 -1.46
CA PHE A 747 17.07 -28.12 -1.27
C PHE A 747 16.90 -27.23 -2.51
N SER A 748 17.98 -26.98 -3.25
CA SER A 748 18.00 -26.25 -4.52
C SER A 748 17.34 -27.01 -5.68
N ASP A 749 17.24 -28.34 -5.61
CA ASP A 749 16.67 -29.15 -6.68
C ASP A 749 15.13 -29.10 -6.67
N ILE A 750 14.52 -28.71 -5.54
CA ILE A 750 13.06 -28.50 -5.43
C ILE A 750 12.65 -27.27 -6.23
N LYS A 751 11.72 -27.46 -7.15
CA LYS A 751 11.13 -26.37 -7.94
C LYS A 751 9.70 -26.04 -7.51
N ILE A 752 8.97 -27.03 -6.99
CA ILE A 752 7.56 -26.89 -6.65
C ILE A 752 7.37 -27.15 -5.15
N ILE A 753 6.63 -26.27 -4.48
CA ILE A 753 6.11 -26.51 -3.13
C ILE A 753 4.58 -26.53 -3.14
N GLY A 754 3.98 -27.51 -2.47
CA GLY A 754 2.52 -27.68 -2.35
C GLY A 754 2.11 -28.00 -0.92
N ALA A 755 0.83 -27.82 -0.58
CA ALA A 755 0.30 -28.15 0.74
C ALA A 755 -1.14 -28.68 0.71
N LEU A 756 -1.41 -29.68 1.55
CA LEU A 756 -2.75 -30.25 1.82
C LEU A 756 -3.02 -30.17 3.34
N GLY A 757 -4.26 -29.88 3.72
CA GLY A 757 -4.61 -29.82 5.14
C GLY A 757 -5.92 -29.10 5.44
N ASP A 758 -6.02 -28.58 6.65
CA ASP A 758 -7.18 -27.87 7.17
C ASP A 758 -6.94 -26.36 7.38
N SER A 759 -7.67 -25.75 8.30
CA SER A 759 -7.59 -24.34 8.66
C SER A 759 -6.24 -23.92 9.24
N LEU A 760 -5.48 -24.82 9.90
CA LEU A 760 -4.11 -24.53 10.33
C LEU A 760 -3.17 -24.45 9.12
N THR A 761 -3.41 -25.24 8.08
CA THR A 761 -2.60 -25.17 6.84
C THR A 761 -3.03 -23.99 5.94
N ALA A 762 -4.27 -23.53 6.06
CA ALA A 762 -4.77 -22.31 5.41
C ALA A 762 -4.46 -21.01 6.19
N ALA A 763 -3.89 -21.12 7.40
CA ALA A 763 -3.56 -20.01 8.30
C ALA A 763 -4.78 -19.12 8.64
N ASN A 764 -5.87 -19.76 9.05
CA ASN A 764 -7.05 -19.06 9.54
C ASN A 764 -6.71 -18.15 10.72
N GLY A 765 -7.15 -16.88 10.65
CA GLY A 765 -6.95 -15.91 11.72
C GLY A 765 -5.49 -15.49 12.00
N ALA A 766 -4.50 -15.96 11.24
CA ALA A 766 -3.08 -15.73 11.56
C ALA A 766 -2.70 -14.23 11.64
N GLY A 767 -3.26 -13.41 10.76
CA GLY A 767 -3.06 -11.95 10.76
C GLY A 767 -4.18 -11.15 11.42
N ALA A 768 -5.12 -11.80 12.10
CA ALA A 768 -6.28 -11.13 12.67
C ALA A 768 -5.92 -10.27 13.91
N PRO A 769 -6.54 -9.09 14.09
CA PRO A 769 -6.39 -8.31 15.30
C PRO A 769 -6.87 -9.06 16.54
N LYS A 770 -6.19 -8.87 17.68
CA LYS A 770 -6.60 -9.47 18.95
C LYS A 770 -8.02 -9.04 19.33
N GLY A 771 -8.84 -9.99 19.78
CA GLY A 771 -10.21 -9.73 20.23
C GLY A 771 -11.27 -9.71 19.13
N ASP A 772 -10.91 -10.03 17.88
CA ASP A 772 -11.85 -10.19 16.76
C ASP A 772 -11.98 -11.67 16.35
N PRO A 773 -12.86 -12.46 17.01
CA PRO A 773 -13.07 -13.87 16.65
C PRO A 773 -13.71 -14.05 15.27
N LEU A 774 -14.43 -13.05 14.76
CA LEU A 774 -15.06 -13.14 13.45
C LEU A 774 -14.02 -13.08 12.33
N ALA A 775 -12.87 -12.45 12.56
CA ALA A 775 -11.76 -12.41 11.62
C ALA A 775 -11.03 -13.77 11.44
N VAL A 776 -11.33 -14.79 12.25
CA VAL A 776 -10.78 -16.16 12.12
C VAL A 776 -11.26 -16.85 10.83
N ILE A 777 -12.40 -16.45 10.28
CA ILE A 777 -12.89 -16.98 8.99
C ILE A 777 -11.98 -16.62 7.81
N LEU A 778 -11.12 -15.61 7.98
CA LEU A 778 -10.17 -15.16 6.97
C LEU A 778 -8.95 -16.08 6.93
N GLN A 779 -8.56 -16.48 5.72
CA GLN A 779 -7.50 -17.46 5.44
C GLN A 779 -6.24 -16.73 5.00
N TYR A 780 -5.29 -16.50 5.92
CA TYR A 780 -4.04 -15.76 5.67
C TYR A 780 -2.98 -16.67 5.06
N ARG A 781 -3.27 -17.29 3.91
CA ARG A 781 -2.44 -18.33 3.28
C ARG A 781 -1.00 -17.89 3.04
N GLY A 782 -0.75 -16.59 2.86
CA GLY A 782 0.60 -16.04 2.76
C GLY A 782 1.46 -16.19 4.01
N LEU A 783 0.86 -16.36 5.20
CA LEU A 783 1.56 -16.55 6.48
C LEU A 783 1.68 -18.02 6.91
N ALA A 784 1.12 -18.96 6.13
CA ALA A 784 1.06 -20.38 6.50
C ALA A 784 2.44 -21.00 6.68
N PHE A 785 2.66 -21.66 7.82
CA PHE A 785 3.99 -22.16 8.23
C PHE A 785 4.65 -23.11 7.21
N GLN A 786 3.88 -23.91 6.47
CA GLN A 786 4.39 -24.88 5.50
C GLN A 786 4.70 -24.29 4.11
N ILE A 787 3.95 -23.26 3.69
CA ILE A 787 3.90 -22.88 2.27
C ILE A 787 3.64 -21.39 2.01
N GLY A 788 3.40 -20.58 3.05
CA GLY A 788 3.15 -19.15 2.89
C GLY A 788 4.39 -18.41 2.41
N GLY A 789 4.23 -17.52 1.44
CA GLY A 789 5.33 -16.78 0.81
C GLY A 789 5.28 -15.28 1.02
N ASP A 790 4.45 -14.76 1.93
CA ASP A 790 4.43 -13.34 2.26
C ASP A 790 5.69 -12.95 3.04
N SER A 791 6.16 -11.72 2.83
CA SER A 791 7.34 -11.13 3.49
C SER A 791 8.67 -11.85 3.18
N SER A 792 9.79 -11.26 3.58
CA SER A 792 11.09 -11.94 3.51
C SER A 792 11.28 -12.95 4.67
N LEU A 793 12.29 -13.82 4.56
CA LEU A 793 12.64 -14.75 5.65
C LEU A 793 12.95 -14.03 6.98
N ASP A 794 13.52 -12.82 6.89
CA ASP A 794 13.89 -12.02 8.07
C ASP A 794 12.66 -11.40 8.77
N GLU A 795 11.52 -11.30 8.07
CA GLU A 795 10.28 -10.71 8.55
C GLU A 795 9.22 -11.73 8.96
N HIS A 796 9.14 -12.87 8.24
CA HIS A 796 8.23 -13.96 8.56
C HIS A 796 8.78 -15.31 8.10
N VAL A 797 8.94 -16.22 9.06
CA VAL A 797 9.52 -17.54 8.78
C VAL A 797 8.42 -18.51 8.34
N THR A 798 8.60 -19.10 7.16
CA THR A 798 7.82 -20.24 6.65
C THR A 798 8.78 -21.18 5.94
N VAL A 799 8.40 -22.45 5.76
CA VAL A 799 9.22 -23.38 4.96
C VAL A 799 9.44 -22.84 3.54
N ALA A 800 8.43 -22.22 2.92
CA ALA A 800 8.59 -21.59 1.61
C ALA A 800 9.62 -20.43 1.61
N ASN A 801 9.58 -19.54 2.61
CA ASN A 801 10.53 -18.42 2.70
C ASN A 801 11.96 -18.91 3.00
N VAL A 802 12.13 -20.02 3.71
CA VAL A 802 13.43 -20.67 3.85
C VAL A 802 13.88 -21.28 2.51
N MET A 803 12.98 -21.99 1.82
CA MET A 803 13.28 -22.62 0.53
C MET A 803 13.67 -21.61 -0.57
N LYS A 804 13.11 -20.40 -0.56
CA LYS A 804 13.52 -19.31 -1.48
C LYS A 804 15.01 -18.96 -1.37
N LYS A 805 15.67 -19.24 -0.24
CA LYS A 805 17.12 -19.06 -0.09
C LYS A 805 17.94 -20.14 -0.81
N PHE A 806 17.35 -21.30 -1.07
CA PHE A 806 17.99 -22.42 -1.78
C PHE A 806 17.57 -22.51 -3.25
N SER A 807 16.31 -22.18 -3.53
CA SER A 807 15.68 -22.20 -4.85
C SER A 807 14.90 -20.89 -5.04
N PRO A 808 15.55 -19.81 -5.52
CA PRO A 808 14.92 -18.48 -5.64
C PRO A 808 13.69 -18.47 -6.55
N ASN A 809 13.65 -19.37 -7.53
CA ASN A 809 12.56 -19.52 -8.49
C ASN A 809 11.53 -20.59 -8.09
N ILE A 810 11.52 -21.03 -6.82
CA ILE A 810 10.54 -22.00 -6.34
C ILE A 810 9.11 -21.47 -6.55
N MET A 811 8.22 -22.30 -7.09
CA MET A 811 6.82 -21.94 -7.35
C MET A 811 5.86 -22.74 -6.47
N GLY A 812 4.63 -22.23 -6.34
CA GLY A 812 3.53 -22.92 -5.65
C GLY A 812 3.22 -22.43 -4.25
N TYR A 813 4.08 -21.58 -3.67
CA TYR A 813 3.83 -20.94 -2.37
C TYR A 813 2.61 -20.01 -2.44
N SER A 814 1.81 -19.97 -1.37
CA SER A 814 0.62 -19.12 -1.29
C SER A 814 0.95 -17.70 -0.81
N THR A 815 0.16 -16.71 -1.19
CA THR A 815 0.36 -15.28 -0.84
C THR A 815 -0.94 -14.60 -0.46
N GLY A 816 -0.91 -13.64 0.46
CA GLY A 816 -2.08 -12.83 0.84
C GLY A 816 -3.19 -13.60 1.56
N ILE A 817 -4.42 -13.08 1.45
CA ILE A 817 -5.62 -13.57 2.14
C ILE A 817 -6.64 -14.06 1.10
N GLY A 818 -7.14 -15.29 1.24
CA GLY A 818 -8.14 -15.83 0.32
C GLY A 818 -8.32 -17.35 0.40
N SER A 819 -9.35 -17.84 -0.27
CA SER A 819 -9.75 -19.24 -0.27
C SER A 819 -9.00 -20.11 -1.28
N ALA A 820 -9.05 -21.45 -1.12
CA ALA A 820 -8.31 -22.41 -1.95
C ALA A 820 -8.62 -22.30 -3.46
N ASN A 821 -9.80 -21.78 -3.82
CA ASN A 821 -10.26 -21.59 -5.21
C ASN A 821 -9.78 -20.28 -5.86
N VAL A 822 -9.03 -19.42 -5.15
CA VAL A 822 -8.46 -18.18 -5.70
C VAL A 822 -7.00 -18.40 -6.03
N TRP A 823 -6.70 -18.75 -7.29
CA TRP A 823 -5.36 -19.13 -7.74
C TRP A 823 -4.28 -18.08 -7.42
N GLU A 824 -4.61 -16.79 -7.53
CA GLU A 824 -3.69 -15.68 -7.26
C GLU A 824 -3.17 -15.69 -5.82
N VAL A 825 -3.95 -16.25 -4.89
CA VAL A 825 -3.63 -16.33 -3.45
C VAL A 825 -3.18 -17.75 -3.08
N SER A 826 -3.98 -18.77 -3.40
CA SER A 826 -3.80 -20.12 -2.88
C SER A 826 -2.67 -20.88 -3.57
N LYS A 827 -2.40 -20.62 -4.86
CA LYS A 827 -1.43 -21.37 -5.66
C LYS A 827 -1.58 -22.88 -5.44
N LEU A 828 -0.58 -23.56 -4.87
CA LEU A 828 -0.59 -25.00 -4.61
C LEU A 828 -0.91 -25.35 -3.14
N ASN A 829 -1.37 -24.39 -2.34
CA ASN A 829 -1.96 -24.63 -1.03
C ASN A 829 -3.45 -24.96 -1.19
N GLN A 830 -3.78 -26.25 -1.19
CA GLN A 830 -5.14 -26.78 -1.37
C GLN A 830 -5.85 -27.09 -0.05
N ALA A 831 -5.31 -26.64 1.08
CA ALA A 831 -5.93 -26.83 2.38
C ALA A 831 -7.30 -26.15 2.48
N VAL A 832 -8.25 -26.78 3.16
CA VAL A 832 -9.64 -26.31 3.28
C VAL A 832 -10.04 -26.26 4.77
N PRO A 833 -10.48 -25.11 5.30
CA PRO A 833 -10.96 -25.02 6.69
C PRO A 833 -12.05 -26.04 7.00
N GLY A 834 -11.95 -26.69 8.17
CA GLY A 834 -12.88 -27.75 8.60
C GLY A 834 -12.65 -29.12 7.95
N ALA A 835 -11.64 -29.27 7.07
CA ALA A 835 -11.34 -30.54 6.43
C ALA A 835 -10.91 -31.61 7.45
N GLN A 836 -11.35 -32.84 7.19
CA GLN A 836 -10.96 -34.05 7.91
C GLN A 836 -10.06 -34.92 7.04
N ALA A 837 -9.53 -36.01 7.58
CA ALA A 837 -8.66 -36.93 6.84
C ALA A 837 -9.31 -37.50 5.56
N ALA A 838 -10.64 -37.65 5.51
CA ALA A 838 -11.32 -38.07 4.29
C ALA A 838 -11.22 -37.04 3.14
N ASP A 839 -11.15 -35.75 3.47
CA ASP A 839 -11.19 -34.65 2.50
C ASP A 839 -9.86 -34.44 1.78
N ILE A 840 -8.72 -34.82 2.39
CA ILE A 840 -7.40 -34.70 1.75
C ILE A 840 -7.28 -35.54 0.49
N ILE A 841 -8.14 -36.55 0.31
CA ILE A 841 -8.25 -37.32 -0.95
C ILE A 841 -8.71 -36.40 -2.09
N THR A 842 -9.71 -35.55 -1.84
CA THR A 842 -10.19 -34.57 -2.82
C THR A 842 -9.17 -33.47 -3.05
N GLN A 843 -8.50 -32.99 -1.99
CA GLN A 843 -7.43 -32.00 -2.13
C GLN A 843 -6.24 -32.54 -2.94
N ALA A 844 -5.86 -33.81 -2.76
CA ALA A 844 -4.80 -34.46 -3.55
C ALA A 844 -5.15 -34.51 -5.04
N ARG A 845 -6.40 -34.87 -5.39
CA ARG A 845 -6.86 -34.85 -6.80
C ARG A 845 -6.86 -33.43 -7.39
N ALA A 846 -7.30 -32.44 -6.62
CA ALA A 846 -7.29 -31.05 -7.06
C ALA A 846 -5.85 -30.56 -7.31
N LEU A 847 -4.92 -30.85 -6.40
CA LEU A 847 -3.51 -30.51 -6.54
C LEU A 847 -2.89 -31.13 -7.79
N VAL A 848 -3.15 -32.43 -8.03
CA VAL A 848 -2.72 -33.15 -9.23
C VAL A 848 -3.25 -32.48 -10.50
N GLN A 849 -4.55 -32.18 -10.53
CA GLN A 849 -5.19 -31.54 -11.70
C GLN A 849 -4.60 -30.16 -11.98
N ILE A 850 -4.39 -29.34 -10.94
CA ILE A 850 -3.78 -28.03 -11.06
C ILE A 850 -2.37 -28.17 -11.63
N MET A 851 -1.53 -29.05 -11.08
CA MET A 851 -0.17 -29.24 -11.57
C MET A 851 -0.12 -29.72 -13.02
N HIS A 852 -0.98 -30.67 -13.41
CA HIS A 852 -1.03 -31.15 -14.80
C HIS A 852 -1.45 -30.10 -15.81
N SER A 853 -2.31 -29.16 -15.42
CA SER A 853 -2.81 -28.09 -16.30
C SER A 853 -1.88 -26.88 -16.36
N HIS A 854 -0.91 -26.77 -15.45
CA HIS A 854 -0.03 -25.61 -15.35
C HIS A 854 1.17 -25.74 -16.30
N LYS A 855 1.22 -24.87 -17.33
CA LYS A 855 2.22 -24.89 -18.40
C LYS A 855 3.70 -24.84 -17.95
N ASP A 856 3.95 -24.21 -16.79
CA ASP A 856 5.30 -23.98 -16.28
C ASP A 856 5.79 -25.11 -15.34
N ILE A 857 4.97 -26.15 -15.12
CA ILE A 857 5.33 -27.31 -14.29
C ILE A 857 5.63 -28.50 -15.19
N ASP A 858 6.89 -28.96 -15.19
CA ASP A 858 7.25 -30.24 -15.78
C ASP A 858 6.94 -31.37 -14.78
N ILE A 859 5.76 -31.98 -14.95
CA ILE A 859 5.31 -33.09 -14.10
C ILE A 859 6.31 -34.23 -14.03
N LYS A 860 7.06 -34.51 -15.10
CA LYS A 860 7.98 -35.64 -15.13
C LYS A 860 9.33 -35.30 -14.53
N ASN A 861 9.80 -34.06 -14.71
CA ASN A 861 11.18 -33.71 -14.42
C ASN A 861 11.39 -32.82 -13.19
N ASP A 862 10.41 -32.01 -12.78
CA ASP A 862 10.59 -31.11 -11.65
C ASP A 862 10.44 -31.84 -10.31
N TRP A 863 11.27 -31.51 -9.32
CA TRP A 863 11.07 -32.05 -7.96
C TRP A 863 10.04 -31.24 -7.18
N LYS A 864 9.14 -31.95 -6.48
CA LYS A 864 8.08 -31.39 -5.65
C LYS A 864 8.27 -31.71 -4.17
N LEU A 865 8.07 -30.71 -3.31
CA LEU A 865 7.92 -30.89 -1.87
C LEU A 865 6.46 -30.63 -1.49
N ILE A 866 5.74 -31.67 -1.08
CA ILE A 866 4.33 -31.57 -0.70
C ILE A 866 4.18 -31.71 0.81
N ASN A 867 3.75 -30.64 1.47
CA ASN A 867 3.52 -30.62 2.91
C ASN A 867 2.09 -31.08 3.23
N VAL A 868 1.92 -31.87 4.28
CA VAL A 868 0.60 -32.35 4.70
C VAL A 868 0.44 -32.19 6.20
N PHE A 869 -0.69 -31.61 6.63
CA PHE A 869 -1.06 -31.52 8.04
C PHE A 869 -2.58 -31.58 8.20
N ILE A 870 -3.08 -32.64 8.83
CA ILE A 870 -4.50 -32.94 8.96
C ILE A 870 -4.74 -33.79 10.22
N GLY A 871 -5.94 -33.68 10.81
CA GLY A 871 -6.40 -34.57 11.89
C GLY A 871 -7.01 -33.85 13.09
N ALA A 872 -6.84 -32.54 13.22
CA ALA A 872 -7.41 -31.77 14.32
C ALA A 872 -8.95 -31.80 14.30
N ASN A 873 -9.56 -31.62 13.13
CA ASN A 873 -11.02 -31.70 12.97
C ASN A 873 -11.58 -33.11 13.23
N ASP A 874 -10.85 -34.16 12.87
CA ASP A 874 -11.21 -35.54 13.21
C ASP A 874 -11.20 -35.76 14.73
N MET A 875 -10.17 -35.23 15.41
CA MET A 875 -10.02 -35.34 16.86
C MET A 875 -11.12 -34.59 17.62
N CYS A 876 -11.59 -33.45 17.09
CA CYS A 876 -12.72 -32.71 17.62
C CYS A 876 -14.05 -33.48 17.60
N ARG A 877 -14.14 -34.60 16.87
CA ARG A 877 -15.31 -35.48 16.75
C ARG A 877 -15.07 -36.91 17.25
N TYR A 878 -13.84 -37.25 17.64
CA TYR A 878 -13.43 -38.62 17.99
C TYR A 878 -14.28 -39.26 19.11
N CYS A 879 -14.66 -38.49 20.12
CA CYS A 879 -15.44 -38.93 21.28
C CYS A 879 -16.91 -39.28 21.00
N GLU A 880 -17.40 -39.10 19.76
CA GLU A 880 -18.75 -39.45 19.33
C GLU A 880 -18.84 -40.95 18.97
N GLU A 881 -17.83 -41.49 18.28
CA GLU A 881 -17.86 -42.86 17.72
C GLU A 881 -16.65 -43.74 18.11
N LYS A 882 -15.61 -43.18 18.73
CA LYS A 882 -14.38 -43.85 19.22
C LYS A 882 -13.74 -44.79 18.17
N GLU A 883 -13.18 -45.93 18.61
CA GLU A 883 -12.35 -46.83 17.79
C GLU A 883 -13.08 -47.54 16.64
N ASN A 884 -14.41 -47.58 16.64
CA ASN A 884 -15.20 -48.23 15.58
C ASN A 884 -15.83 -47.22 14.59
N GLY A 885 -15.57 -45.93 14.78
CA GLY A 885 -16.17 -44.85 14.01
C GLY A 885 -15.37 -44.38 12.80
N VAL A 886 -15.90 -43.38 12.10
CA VAL A 886 -15.26 -42.75 10.93
C VAL A 886 -13.90 -42.12 11.29
N HIS A 887 -13.74 -41.64 12.53
CA HIS A 887 -12.50 -41.03 13.05
C HIS A 887 -11.53 -42.02 13.71
N SER A 888 -11.73 -43.34 13.57
CA SER A 888 -10.82 -44.35 14.12
C SER A 888 -9.40 -44.25 13.53
N LYS A 889 -8.40 -44.74 14.28
CA LYS A 889 -7.00 -44.83 13.81
C LYS A 889 -6.90 -45.51 12.44
N ALA A 890 -7.65 -46.60 12.25
CA ALA A 890 -7.63 -47.38 11.01
C ALA A 890 -8.18 -46.58 9.82
N ASN A 891 -9.34 -45.92 9.97
CA ASN A 891 -9.96 -45.14 8.90
C ASN A 891 -9.14 -43.89 8.57
N TRP A 892 -8.65 -43.18 9.59
CA TRP A 892 -7.77 -42.03 9.41
C TRP A 892 -6.50 -42.43 8.64
N LYS A 893 -5.83 -43.51 9.07
CA LYS A 893 -4.63 -44.06 8.41
C LYS A 893 -4.93 -44.41 6.94
N GLN A 894 -6.05 -45.07 6.68
CA GLN A 894 -6.43 -45.48 5.34
C GLN A 894 -6.69 -44.28 4.42
N ASN A 895 -7.33 -43.22 4.91
CA ASN A 895 -7.57 -42.01 4.12
C ASN A 895 -6.26 -41.29 3.76
N VAL A 896 -5.32 -41.19 4.71
CA VAL A 896 -3.98 -40.65 4.45
C VAL A 896 -3.25 -41.50 3.40
N ILE A 897 -3.24 -42.83 3.56
CA ILE A 897 -2.63 -43.73 2.56
C ILE A 897 -3.24 -43.51 1.18
N THR A 898 -4.57 -43.42 1.07
CA THR A 898 -5.25 -43.21 -0.20
C THR A 898 -4.88 -41.87 -0.84
N ALA A 899 -4.81 -40.78 -0.06
CA ALA A 899 -4.41 -39.47 -0.57
C ALA A 899 -2.95 -39.45 -1.05
N ILE A 900 -2.02 -40.01 -0.28
CA ILE A 900 -0.60 -40.08 -0.67
C ILE A 900 -0.40 -41.01 -1.87
N GLN A 901 -1.17 -42.10 -1.98
CA GLN A 901 -1.14 -42.97 -3.15
C GLN A 901 -1.56 -42.22 -4.42
N ILE A 902 -2.59 -41.36 -4.36
CA ILE A 902 -2.98 -40.50 -5.48
C ILE A 902 -1.82 -39.60 -5.92
N LEU A 903 -1.10 -39.00 -4.97
CA LEU A 903 0.08 -38.19 -5.29
C LEU A 903 1.17 -39.05 -5.94
N LYS A 904 1.47 -40.22 -5.40
CA LYS A 904 2.49 -41.13 -5.94
C LYS A 904 2.18 -41.61 -7.36
N ASP A 905 0.92 -41.92 -7.64
CA ASP A 905 0.50 -42.45 -8.94
C ASP A 905 0.55 -41.39 -10.05
N ASN A 906 0.49 -40.09 -9.70
CA ASN A 906 0.34 -39.00 -10.67
C ASN A 906 1.50 -37.99 -10.67
N LEU A 907 2.26 -37.86 -9.58
CA LEU A 907 3.33 -36.88 -9.40
C LEU A 907 4.67 -37.58 -9.13
N PRO A 908 5.39 -38.02 -10.17
CA PRO A 908 6.76 -38.52 -9.99
C PRO A 908 7.67 -37.40 -9.49
N ARG A 909 8.81 -37.78 -8.89
CA ARG A 909 9.78 -36.85 -8.28
C ARG A 909 9.16 -36.01 -7.16
N THR A 910 8.61 -36.69 -6.15
CA THR A 910 7.89 -36.03 -5.05
C THR A 910 8.38 -36.51 -3.69
N ILE A 911 8.64 -35.56 -2.79
CA ILE A 911 8.87 -35.79 -1.37
C ILE A 911 7.64 -35.28 -0.62
N VAL A 912 6.97 -36.17 0.13
CA VAL A 912 5.87 -35.80 1.02
C VAL A 912 6.41 -35.58 2.43
N SER A 913 6.18 -34.40 2.99
CA SER A 913 6.52 -34.03 4.36
C SER A 913 5.25 -33.95 5.22
N MET A 914 5.02 -34.96 6.05
CA MET A 914 3.84 -35.05 6.92
C MET A 914 4.15 -34.45 8.29
N THR A 915 3.47 -33.37 8.67
CA THR A 915 3.58 -32.80 10.02
C THR A 915 2.83 -33.71 11.01
N GLY A 916 3.50 -34.07 12.10
CA GLY A 916 2.94 -34.92 13.14
C GLY A 916 1.76 -34.28 13.88
N MET A 917 0.78 -35.09 14.29
CA MET A 917 -0.35 -34.63 15.12
C MET A 917 0.12 -34.05 16.46
N PHE A 918 -0.43 -32.91 16.88
CA PHE A 918 -0.18 -32.34 18.21
C PHE A 918 -1.20 -32.83 19.23
N ASP A 919 -0.83 -32.81 20.50
CA ASP A 919 -1.72 -33.22 21.59
C ASP A 919 -2.69 -32.07 21.95
N MET A 920 -3.96 -32.26 21.63
CA MET A 920 -5.01 -31.26 21.83
C MET A 920 -5.35 -31.02 23.31
N ARG A 921 -4.79 -31.81 24.25
CA ARG A 921 -4.86 -31.51 25.69
C ARG A 921 -4.29 -30.13 26.01
N MET A 922 -3.41 -29.57 25.18
CA MET A 922 -2.92 -28.21 25.35
C MET A 922 -4.06 -27.18 25.34
N LEU A 923 -5.14 -27.39 24.58
CA LEU A 923 -6.28 -26.47 24.48
C LEU A 923 -7.02 -26.31 25.80
N ARG A 924 -7.17 -27.39 26.57
CA ARG A 924 -7.77 -27.36 27.91
C ARG A 924 -7.02 -26.48 28.90
N GLN A 925 -5.71 -26.33 28.72
CA GLN A 925 -4.89 -25.42 29.54
C GLN A 925 -5.02 -23.97 29.07
N ILE A 926 -5.22 -23.75 27.77
CA ILE A 926 -5.49 -22.42 27.21
C ILE A 926 -6.85 -21.90 27.69
N ASP A 927 -7.85 -22.78 27.81
CA ASP A 927 -9.20 -22.44 28.27
C ASP A 927 -9.30 -22.11 29.76
N HIS A 928 -8.36 -22.60 30.57
CA HIS A 928 -8.39 -22.43 32.02
C HIS A 928 -8.39 -20.94 32.39
N ASP A 929 -9.41 -20.51 33.11
CA ASP A 929 -9.66 -19.10 33.50
C ASP A 929 -9.82 -18.11 32.32
N LYS A 930 -10.11 -18.59 31.10
CA LYS A 930 -10.36 -17.75 29.90
C LYS A 930 -11.77 -17.98 29.36
N TYR A 931 -12.78 -17.35 29.98
CA TYR A 931 -14.21 -17.47 29.60
C TYR A 931 -14.52 -17.32 28.11
N PHE A 932 -13.74 -16.50 27.41
CA PHE A 932 -13.90 -16.27 25.98
C PHE A 932 -13.45 -17.47 25.13
N CYS A 933 -12.25 -18.01 25.37
CA CYS A 933 -11.74 -19.21 24.68
C CYS A 933 -12.60 -20.43 25.05
N ASP A 934 -12.93 -20.57 26.34
CA ASP A 934 -13.78 -21.65 26.88
C ASP A 934 -15.15 -21.72 26.17
N GLY A 935 -15.79 -20.57 25.96
CA GLY A 935 -17.08 -20.51 25.26
C GLY A 935 -17.01 -20.79 23.76
N LEU A 936 -15.90 -20.44 23.11
CA LEU A 936 -15.71 -20.62 21.67
C LEU A 936 -15.45 -22.09 21.32
N HIS A 937 -14.55 -22.74 22.07
CA HIS A 937 -14.16 -24.14 21.81
C HIS A 937 -15.30 -25.15 22.03
N VAL A 938 -16.38 -24.79 22.73
CA VAL A 938 -17.62 -25.60 22.80
C VAL A 938 -18.20 -25.88 21.43
N PHE A 939 -18.10 -24.92 20.51
CA PHE A 939 -18.64 -25.02 19.16
C PHE A 939 -17.61 -25.55 18.16
N GLU A 940 -16.35 -25.16 18.33
CA GLU A 940 -15.28 -25.50 17.39
C GLU A 940 -14.73 -26.92 17.61
N CYS A 941 -14.61 -27.36 18.87
CA CYS A 941 -14.05 -28.67 19.21
C CYS A 941 -14.82 -29.40 20.32
N PRO A 942 -16.01 -29.96 20.02
CA PRO A 942 -16.91 -30.53 21.03
C PRO A 942 -16.29 -31.63 21.92
N CYS A 943 -15.41 -32.47 21.37
CA CYS A 943 -14.76 -33.53 22.13
C CYS A 943 -13.73 -33.03 23.13
N GLU A 944 -13.09 -31.90 22.85
CA GLU A 944 -12.17 -31.27 23.79
C GLU A 944 -12.96 -30.69 25.00
N LYS A 945 -14.17 -30.14 24.82
CA LYS A 945 -15.00 -29.66 25.95
C LYS A 945 -15.79 -30.74 26.70
N LYS A 946 -15.85 -31.96 26.19
CA LYS A 946 -16.65 -33.03 26.79
C LYS A 946 -16.02 -33.52 28.09
N THR A 947 -16.66 -33.24 29.23
CA THR A 947 -16.16 -33.61 30.57
C THR A 947 -16.02 -35.11 30.80
N SER A 948 -16.78 -35.94 30.09
CA SER A 948 -16.67 -37.40 30.13
C SER A 948 -15.54 -37.97 29.26
N PHE A 949 -14.86 -37.12 28.48
CA PHE A 949 -13.67 -37.46 27.72
C PHE A 949 -12.47 -36.81 28.43
N THR A 950 -11.73 -37.58 29.21
CA THR A 950 -10.70 -37.05 30.12
C THR A 950 -9.46 -36.52 29.37
N ASN A 951 -8.57 -35.83 30.09
CA ASN A 951 -7.32 -35.34 29.49
C ASN A 951 -6.46 -36.48 28.93
N ASP A 952 -6.50 -37.63 29.60
CA ASP A 952 -5.75 -38.81 29.17
C ASP A 952 -6.42 -39.46 27.96
N ASP A 953 -7.76 -39.43 27.86
CA ASP A 953 -8.47 -39.90 26.67
C ASP A 953 -8.15 -39.04 25.42
N VAL A 954 -8.11 -37.71 25.56
CA VAL A 954 -7.73 -36.79 24.46
C VAL A 954 -6.29 -37.05 24.02
N SER A 955 -5.37 -37.12 24.98
CA SER A 955 -3.94 -37.35 24.71
C SER A 955 -3.72 -38.71 24.04
N GLN A 956 -4.36 -39.77 24.55
CA GLN A 956 -4.29 -41.11 23.97
C GLN A 956 -4.82 -41.12 22.53
N ALA A 957 -5.95 -40.46 22.26
CA ALA A 957 -6.51 -40.39 20.92
C ALA A 957 -5.58 -39.63 19.94
N CYS A 958 -4.96 -38.52 20.36
CA CYS A 958 -3.99 -37.80 19.54
C CYS A 958 -2.76 -38.66 19.22
N HIS A 959 -2.27 -39.44 20.19
CA HIS A 959 -1.16 -40.37 19.98
C HIS A 959 -1.51 -41.50 19.00
N LEU A 960 -2.78 -41.94 18.91
CA LEU A 960 -3.17 -42.94 17.91
C LEU A 960 -2.93 -42.45 16.47
N TYR A 961 -3.13 -41.16 16.18
CA TYR A 961 -2.84 -40.60 14.85
C TYR A 961 -1.35 -40.42 14.62
N MET A 962 -0.60 -39.97 15.63
CA MET A 962 0.88 -39.95 15.55
C MET A 962 1.45 -41.35 15.29
N ASP A 963 0.94 -42.37 15.98
CA ASP A 963 1.32 -43.77 15.77
C ASP A 963 0.96 -44.24 14.35
N ALA A 964 -0.21 -43.89 13.85
CA ALA A 964 -0.59 -44.21 12.48
C ALA A 964 0.35 -43.57 11.44
N GLN A 965 0.77 -42.32 11.66
CA GLN A 965 1.77 -41.65 10.82
C GLN A 965 3.12 -42.38 10.85
N GLN A 966 3.57 -42.79 12.04
CA GLN A 966 4.81 -43.54 12.22
C GLN A 966 4.73 -44.91 11.53
N GLU A 967 3.62 -45.64 11.70
CA GLU A 967 3.39 -46.93 11.04
C GLU A 967 3.39 -46.81 9.50
N ILE A 968 2.87 -45.70 8.94
CA ILE A 968 2.93 -45.46 7.49
C ILE A 968 4.40 -45.33 7.05
N GLN A 969 5.21 -44.53 7.74
CA GLN A 969 6.63 -44.37 7.41
C GLN A 969 7.40 -45.68 7.56
N ASP A 970 7.23 -46.38 8.68
CA ASP A 970 7.98 -47.60 9.01
C ASP A 970 7.62 -48.77 8.10
N SER A 971 6.39 -48.79 7.55
CA SER A 971 5.98 -49.80 6.58
C SER A 971 6.71 -49.71 5.24
N GLY A 972 7.31 -48.56 4.91
CA GLY A 972 8.02 -48.34 3.64
C GLY A 972 7.14 -48.40 2.39
N ILE A 973 5.80 -48.41 2.52
CA ILE A 973 4.87 -48.55 1.37
C ILE A 973 5.04 -47.46 0.30
N PHE A 974 5.55 -46.29 0.69
CA PHE A 974 5.80 -45.18 -0.24
C PHE A 974 7.24 -45.12 -0.77
N ASP A 975 8.17 -45.92 -0.24
CA ASP A 975 9.59 -45.96 -0.66
C ASP A 975 9.90 -47.06 -1.69
N THR A 976 8.86 -47.60 -2.35
CA THR A 976 8.98 -48.68 -3.35
C THR A 976 9.60 -48.27 -4.68
N THR A 977 9.65 -46.96 -4.97
CA THR A 977 10.38 -46.38 -6.10
C THR A 977 11.39 -45.39 -5.56
N ASP A 978 12.42 -45.08 -6.34
CA ASP A 978 13.43 -44.12 -5.90
C ASP A 978 13.02 -42.67 -6.11
N ASP A 979 11.98 -42.38 -6.89
CA ASP A 979 11.53 -41.03 -7.22
C ASP A 979 10.41 -40.48 -6.31
N PHE A 980 9.99 -41.24 -5.30
CA PHE A 980 8.94 -40.85 -4.36
C PHE A 980 9.28 -41.31 -2.94
N THR A 981 8.96 -40.49 -1.93
CA THR A 981 9.13 -40.87 -0.52
C THR A 981 8.15 -40.12 0.40
N PHE A 982 7.84 -40.72 1.54
CA PHE A 982 7.01 -40.14 2.60
C PHE A 982 7.84 -40.00 3.88
N VAL A 983 7.86 -38.81 4.47
CA VAL A 983 8.64 -38.51 5.66
C VAL A 983 7.77 -37.84 6.72
N LEU A 984 7.71 -38.43 7.91
CA LEU A 984 7.07 -37.87 9.09
C LEU A 984 7.98 -36.82 9.75
N GLN A 985 7.38 -35.71 10.18
CA GLN A 985 8.01 -34.66 10.98
C GLN A 985 7.38 -34.63 12.38
N PRO A 986 7.87 -35.43 13.35
CA PRO A 986 7.18 -35.70 14.61
C PRO A 986 7.39 -34.65 15.71
N PHE A 987 7.84 -33.43 15.40
CA PHE A 987 8.26 -32.44 16.42
C PHE A 987 7.16 -32.01 17.42
N PHE A 988 5.89 -32.24 17.10
CA PHE A 988 4.75 -32.00 17.99
C PHE A 988 4.45 -33.13 18.99
N ASN A 989 5.13 -34.27 18.90
CA ASN A 989 4.78 -35.46 19.68
C ASN A 989 4.93 -35.24 21.20
N GLY A 990 3.87 -35.54 21.95
CA GLY A 990 3.87 -35.43 23.42
C GLY A 990 4.02 -34.00 23.97
N ILE A 991 3.74 -32.96 23.17
CA ILE A 991 3.64 -31.57 23.65
C ILE A 991 2.27 -31.35 24.26
N THR A 992 2.20 -31.36 25.59
CA THR A 992 0.96 -31.16 26.34
C THR A 992 0.85 -29.77 26.97
N ILE A 993 1.94 -28.99 26.97
CA ILE A 993 2.00 -27.66 27.60
C ILE A 993 1.93 -26.63 26.46
N PRO A 994 0.98 -25.67 26.50
CA PRO A 994 0.93 -24.61 25.50
C PRO A 994 2.15 -23.67 25.64
N PRO A 995 2.49 -22.89 24.60
CA PRO A 995 3.53 -21.87 24.69
C PRO A 995 3.28 -20.92 25.87
N LEU A 996 4.30 -20.69 26.69
CA LEU A 996 4.22 -19.84 27.88
C LEU A 996 4.98 -18.52 27.70
N LYS A 997 4.55 -17.49 28.42
CA LYS A 997 5.31 -16.25 28.62
C LYS A 997 6.35 -16.45 29.74
N PRO A 998 7.34 -15.55 29.88
CA PRO A 998 8.34 -15.64 30.94
C PRO A 998 7.78 -15.64 32.37
N ASP A 999 6.56 -15.14 32.56
CA ASP A 999 5.82 -15.14 33.83
C ASP A 999 5.08 -16.46 34.14
N GLY A 1000 5.11 -17.42 33.21
CA GLY A 1000 4.47 -18.73 33.35
C GLY A 1000 3.02 -18.79 32.84
N GLU A 1001 2.44 -17.67 32.39
CA GLU A 1001 1.10 -17.64 31.81
C GLU A 1001 1.09 -18.12 30.35
N VAL A 1002 -0.06 -18.62 29.89
CA VAL A 1002 -0.24 -19.02 28.48
C VAL A 1002 -0.01 -17.82 27.56
N ASN A 1003 0.85 -18.00 26.56
CA ASN A 1003 1.14 -16.99 25.57
C ASN A 1003 0.05 -16.92 24.50
N LEU A 1004 -1.04 -16.22 24.80
CA LEU A 1004 -2.14 -15.98 23.85
C LEU A 1004 -1.71 -15.22 22.59
N ASP A 1005 -0.53 -14.59 22.57
CA ASP A 1005 -0.01 -13.92 21.37
C ASP A 1005 0.47 -14.93 20.31
N TRP A 1006 0.67 -16.18 20.71
CA TRP A 1006 1.03 -17.30 19.83
C TRP A 1006 -0.19 -17.87 19.07
N PHE A 1007 -1.40 -17.60 19.56
CA PHE A 1007 -2.66 -18.07 18.99
C PHE A 1007 -3.43 -16.94 18.31
N ALA A 1008 -4.22 -17.29 17.29
CA ALA A 1008 -5.19 -16.40 16.67
C ALA A 1008 -6.29 -16.05 17.69
N PRO A 1009 -7.20 -15.09 17.37
CA PRO A 1009 -8.22 -14.65 18.32
C PRO A 1009 -9.12 -15.75 18.88
N ASP A 1010 -9.22 -16.91 18.23
CA ASP A 1010 -9.97 -18.07 18.72
C ASP A 1010 -9.27 -18.89 19.81
N CYS A 1011 -8.00 -18.61 20.12
CA CYS A 1011 -7.20 -19.39 21.07
C CYS A 1011 -6.88 -20.84 20.61
N PHE A 1012 -7.10 -21.15 19.32
CA PHE A 1012 -6.88 -22.47 18.73
C PHE A 1012 -5.94 -22.40 17.52
N HIS A 1013 -6.27 -21.59 16.52
CA HIS A 1013 -5.43 -21.43 15.34
C HIS A 1013 -4.15 -20.68 15.69
N PHE A 1014 -3.10 -20.84 14.89
CA PHE A 1014 -1.83 -20.18 15.14
C PHE A 1014 -1.91 -18.72 14.69
N SER A 1015 -1.40 -17.80 15.51
CA SER A 1015 -1.18 -16.41 15.07
C SER A 1015 -0.03 -16.35 14.07
N ARG A 1016 0.27 -15.15 13.57
CA ARG A 1016 1.51 -14.88 12.83
C ARG A 1016 2.74 -15.37 13.60
N LEU A 1017 2.81 -15.14 14.91
CA LEU A 1017 3.91 -15.62 15.75
C LEU A 1017 3.91 -17.16 15.81
N GLY A 1018 2.75 -17.77 16.04
CA GLY A 1018 2.62 -19.22 16.10
C GLY A 1018 3.06 -19.90 14.81
N HIS A 1019 2.61 -19.41 13.66
CA HIS A 1019 3.04 -19.91 12.36
C HIS A 1019 4.54 -19.79 12.13
N ALA A 1020 5.15 -18.65 12.47
CA ALA A 1020 6.60 -18.47 12.33
C ALA A 1020 7.39 -19.43 13.22
N ASN A 1021 6.94 -19.63 14.46
CA ASN A 1021 7.60 -20.52 15.41
C ASN A 1021 7.47 -21.99 15.00
N VAL A 1022 6.27 -22.44 14.60
CA VAL A 1022 6.04 -23.79 14.09
C VAL A 1022 6.84 -24.05 12.81
N ALA A 1023 6.97 -23.06 11.92
CA ALA A 1023 7.77 -23.19 10.70
C ALA A 1023 9.25 -23.46 11.01
N LYS A 1024 9.82 -22.81 12.03
CA LYS A 1024 11.21 -23.05 12.45
C LYS A 1024 11.42 -24.49 12.93
N HIS A 1025 10.51 -24.99 13.76
CA HIS A 1025 10.57 -26.38 14.24
C HIS A 1025 10.38 -27.39 13.11
N LEU A 1026 9.43 -27.16 12.22
CA LEU A 1026 9.21 -27.99 11.03
C LEU A 1026 10.46 -28.03 10.15
N TRP A 1027 11.05 -26.87 9.84
CA TRP A 1027 12.29 -26.79 9.06
C TRP A 1027 13.44 -27.56 9.71
N ASN A 1028 13.65 -27.34 11.01
CA ASN A 1028 14.69 -28.02 11.78
C ASN A 1028 14.50 -29.54 11.78
N ASN A 1029 13.25 -30.01 11.72
CA ASN A 1029 12.93 -31.43 11.61
C ASN A 1029 13.19 -31.98 10.20
N ILE A 1030 12.87 -31.22 9.14
CA ILE A 1030 13.12 -31.60 7.73
C ILE A 1030 14.61 -31.87 7.49
N VAL A 1031 15.50 -31.05 8.07
CA VAL A 1031 16.96 -31.21 7.92
C VAL A 1031 17.57 -32.26 8.84
N GLN A 1032 16.80 -32.83 9.78
CA GLN A 1032 17.27 -33.87 10.70
C GLN A 1032 17.11 -35.28 10.11
N PRO A 1033 18.10 -36.17 10.31
CA PRO A 1033 18.01 -37.57 9.89
C PRO A 1033 16.76 -38.25 10.46
N VAL A 1034 16.07 -39.06 9.65
CA VAL A 1034 15.02 -39.97 10.13
C VAL A 1034 15.61 -40.91 11.19
N GLY A 1035 14.95 -41.01 12.35
CA GLY A 1035 15.46 -41.69 13.55
C GLY A 1035 16.19 -40.77 14.54
N SER A 1036 16.55 -39.55 14.13
CA SER A 1036 17.14 -38.50 15.00
C SER A 1036 16.38 -37.18 14.92
N LYS A 1037 15.17 -37.21 14.36
CA LYS A 1037 14.26 -36.06 14.34
C LYS A 1037 13.83 -35.73 15.76
N ASN A 1038 13.74 -34.43 16.07
CA ASN A 1038 13.13 -33.99 17.32
C ASN A 1038 11.68 -34.50 17.36
N HIS A 1039 11.31 -35.14 18.46
CA HIS A 1039 9.95 -35.60 18.72
C HIS A 1039 9.19 -34.63 19.63
N LYS A 1040 9.89 -33.86 20.46
CA LYS A 1040 9.29 -32.89 21.37
C LYS A 1040 10.14 -31.63 21.38
N VAL A 1041 9.50 -30.48 21.24
CA VAL A 1041 10.17 -29.17 21.19
C VAL A 1041 9.56 -28.21 22.19
N ASP A 1042 10.28 -27.13 22.50
CA ASP A 1042 9.74 -26.01 23.27
C ASP A 1042 9.12 -24.99 22.31
N LEU A 1043 7.80 -24.84 22.37
CA LEU A 1043 7.07 -23.84 21.58
C LEU A 1043 7.09 -22.45 22.23
N SER A 1044 7.60 -22.32 23.46
CA SER A 1044 7.70 -21.04 24.19
C SER A 1044 8.93 -20.22 23.77
N ASP A 1045 9.93 -20.85 23.16
CA ASP A 1045 11.15 -20.19 22.70
C ASP A 1045 11.07 -19.81 21.21
N PRO A 1046 10.79 -18.55 20.86
CA PRO A 1046 10.79 -18.10 19.46
C PRO A 1046 12.21 -17.83 18.93
N THR A 1047 13.26 -17.89 19.78
CA THR A 1047 14.64 -17.53 19.42
C THR A 1047 15.42 -18.67 18.78
N ILE A 1048 14.81 -19.85 18.66
CA ILE A 1048 15.43 -21.00 18.02
C ILE A 1048 15.98 -20.65 16.63
N PRO A 1049 17.24 -21.01 16.33
CA PRO A 1049 17.82 -20.78 15.03
C PRO A 1049 17.26 -21.78 14.01
N LEU A 1050 17.33 -21.39 12.73
CA LEU A 1050 17.11 -22.31 11.61
C LEU A 1050 18.40 -23.11 11.38
N ASN A 1051 18.28 -24.43 11.40
CA ASN A 1051 19.39 -25.33 11.14
C ASN A 1051 19.74 -25.33 9.65
N CYS A 1052 21.05 -25.33 9.36
CA CYS A 1052 21.53 -25.55 8.00
C CYS A 1052 21.51 -27.05 7.68
N PRO A 1053 21.36 -27.43 6.39
CA PRO A 1053 21.60 -28.81 5.95
C PRO A 1053 22.99 -29.30 6.35
N ASP A 1054 23.10 -30.58 6.68
CA ASP A 1054 24.38 -31.20 7.02
C ASP A 1054 25.28 -31.26 5.79
N THR A 1055 26.49 -30.70 5.88
CA THR A 1055 27.48 -30.74 4.79
C THR A 1055 27.88 -32.17 4.38
N SER A 1056 27.85 -33.12 5.31
CA SER A 1056 28.13 -34.54 5.05
C SER A 1056 26.92 -35.27 4.45
N CYS A 1057 25.73 -34.69 4.58
CA CYS A 1057 24.51 -35.20 3.96
C CYS A 1057 23.61 -34.07 3.45
N PRO A 1058 23.93 -33.51 2.28
CA PRO A 1058 23.40 -32.24 1.79
C PRO A 1058 21.98 -32.33 1.18
N PHE A 1059 21.21 -33.34 1.59
CA PHE A 1059 19.92 -33.68 1.00
C PHE A 1059 18.78 -33.40 1.98
N ILE A 1060 17.57 -33.27 1.45
CA ILE A 1060 16.36 -33.41 2.27
C ILE A 1060 16.41 -34.79 2.93
N ARG A 1061 16.26 -34.87 4.25
CA ARG A 1061 16.45 -36.13 4.99
C ARG A 1061 15.23 -37.03 4.82
N THR A 1062 15.47 -38.18 4.20
CA THR A 1062 14.50 -39.23 3.87
C THR A 1062 14.82 -40.51 4.65
N THR A 1063 13.92 -41.48 4.62
CA THR A 1063 14.11 -42.80 5.27
C THR A 1063 15.42 -43.48 4.82
N LYS A 1064 15.72 -43.52 3.51
CA LYS A 1064 16.91 -44.22 2.99
C LYS A 1064 18.22 -43.47 3.21
N ASN A 1065 18.28 -42.17 2.89
CA ASN A 1065 19.54 -41.40 3.05
C ASN A 1065 19.89 -41.10 4.51
N SER A 1066 18.97 -41.32 5.45
CA SER A 1066 19.24 -41.22 6.90
C SER A 1066 19.97 -42.44 7.45
N VAL A 1067 19.82 -43.61 6.81
CA VAL A 1067 20.56 -44.83 7.18
C VAL A 1067 22.00 -44.75 6.67
N ASP A 1068 22.17 -44.40 5.39
CA ASP A 1068 23.48 -44.28 4.77
C ASP A 1068 23.43 -43.22 3.66
N CYS A 1069 23.92 -42.03 3.99
CA CYS A 1069 23.92 -40.91 3.05
C CYS A 1069 24.96 -41.05 1.93
N SER A 1070 26.04 -41.80 2.18
CA SER A 1070 27.18 -41.90 1.25
C SER A 1070 26.78 -42.52 -0.09
N LYS A 1071 25.80 -43.42 -0.09
CA LYS A 1071 25.22 -44.04 -1.30
C LYS A 1071 24.53 -43.06 -2.24
N TYR A 1072 24.11 -41.91 -1.72
CA TYR A 1072 23.32 -40.92 -2.44
C TYR A 1072 24.12 -39.69 -2.81
N LEU A 1073 25.37 -39.59 -2.32
CA LEU A 1073 26.32 -38.57 -2.76
C LEU A 1073 26.64 -38.81 -4.23
N THR A 1074 26.21 -37.89 -5.07
CA THR A 1074 26.62 -37.82 -6.46
C THR A 1074 27.85 -36.94 -6.57
N ASN A 1075 28.86 -37.39 -7.32
CA ASN A 1075 30.09 -36.64 -7.63
C ASN A 1075 29.80 -35.33 -8.37
#